data_AF-A0A8C9V5N3-F1
#
_entry.id   AF-A0A8C9V5N3-F1
#
_cell.length_a   1.000
_cell.length_b   1.000
_cell.length_c   1.000
_cell.angle_alpha   90.00
_cell.angle_beta   90.00
_cell.angle_gamma   90.00
#
_symmetry.space_group_name_H-M   'P 1'
#
loop_
_entity.id
_entity.type
_entity.pdbx_description
1 polymer ?
#
loop_
_entity_poly.entity_id
_entity_poly.type
_entity_poly.pdbx_seq_one_letter_code
_entity_poly.pdbx_strand_id
1 'polypeptide(L)'
;MIDFLFYSSHVSENFYPFGPNNGDTVNPAVDDGSSSVILLNETFQFFGSDHNQLYVNNNGFLTFDQAVSSSYPSMFRSGYDIIAPLWSNWNNAKSGVISYRQVTSGGDLQQATSDINQYFPQLNFTATWVFIATWDNVAFYNMDTETSFQVVLISNGNLSFVLLNYGRISYVISNLQAGFVTADSMIYFNILEQTLSTDLTFSSNINDRGRWVFQLNLNYTKGPFYPFGTNNGDTQQFWNYYYYYYYYYYYYSSYYSQRWTNNFPFFGGKYYQTSVYGNGLLSLGSNLLYYYSATIPTYSVNNIIAPFWMNINSLQRGVSSFREVTSGSILQQATSDINHYFPELNFNATWVFIATWNWLEYQPAMDNDTMFQVVLVSDGNMSFVMMNYGNLAPTSENVQVGYDSLNSSNYFSMAESFQGNITDLSFTSNVNTSGRWVFRTDYCLNDCLFQENFYPYGPSNGDTVNPSVDDGSSSAIPLINTFPYFGNAYNQLYVKNMGLLTFDQSVSSSYPYLYTSYVAIAPLWSYWNNAKSGVISYRQVTSGSDLQRATSDINQYFPQLNFVATWVFIATWDSVAFNNMDTETSFQVVLISNGGQSFVLFNYGRISDLLSNTQVQAGYSSGDSAHYYNILWSTSVTGLTLSKNVNVSGRWVFQTSFSCVKAYKVFLRVHVTSKGLQLNPKDPQLIQTMIENLLSGVSLGDTCSS
;
A
#
# COMPACT_ATOMS: atom_id res chain seq x y z
N MET A 1 -37.19 63.92 12.73
CA MET A 1 -35.91 64.37 13.30
C MET A 1 -35.84 63.75 14.69
N ILE A 2 -35.28 62.55 14.79
CA ILE A 2 -35.03 61.83 16.05
C ILE A 2 -33.63 61.26 15.86
N ASP A 3 -32.67 61.84 16.56
CA ASP A 3 -31.29 61.39 16.62
C ASP A 3 -31.21 60.06 17.37
N PHE A 4 -30.79 59.01 16.67
CA PHE A 4 -30.17 57.86 17.32
C PHE A 4 -28.67 58.12 17.42
N LEU A 5 -28.25 58.47 18.63
CA LEU A 5 -26.85 58.48 19.04
C LEU A 5 -26.25 57.10 18.78
N PHE A 6 -25.39 56.99 17.77
CA PHE A 6 -24.46 55.87 17.65
C PHE A 6 -23.48 55.95 18.83
N TYR A 7 -23.57 55.00 19.75
CA TYR A 7 -22.46 54.68 20.64
C TYR A 7 -21.30 54.18 19.76
N SER A 8 -20.36 55.08 19.46
CA SER A 8 -19.01 54.71 19.03
C SER A 8 -18.27 54.17 20.24
N SER A 9 -18.43 52.89 20.55
CA SER A 9 -17.43 52.16 21.33
C SER A 9 -16.35 51.69 20.35
N HIS A 10 -15.29 52.47 20.18
CA HIS A 10 -14.03 51.94 19.69
C HIS A 10 -13.61 50.84 20.66
N VAL A 11 -13.78 49.58 20.27
CA VAL A 11 -13.06 48.48 20.91
C VAL A 11 -11.60 48.78 20.61
N SER A 12 -10.80 49.07 21.63
CA SER A 12 -9.34 49.17 21.47
C SER A 12 -8.87 47.81 20.95
N GLU A 13 -8.43 47.75 19.70
CA GLU A 13 -7.84 46.53 19.16
C GLU A 13 -6.58 46.22 19.98
N ASN A 14 -6.53 45.04 20.61
CA ASN A 14 -5.42 44.58 21.44
C ASN A 14 -4.19 44.18 20.59
N PHE A 15 -3.88 44.97 19.56
CA PHE A 15 -2.77 44.73 18.65
C PHE A 15 -1.50 45.37 19.19
N TYR A 16 -0.39 44.66 19.03
CA TYR A 16 0.92 45.28 19.09
C TYR A 16 1.01 46.33 17.98
N PRO A 17 1.74 47.45 18.17
CA PRO A 17 1.93 48.46 17.12
C PRO A 17 2.31 47.80 15.80
N PHE A 18 1.86 48.29 14.65
CA PHE A 18 2.12 47.63 13.36
C PHE A 18 2.09 48.61 12.19
N GLY A 19 2.50 48.13 11.02
CA GLY A 19 2.54 48.88 9.77
C GLY A 19 3.87 49.61 9.54
N PRO A 20 4.06 50.23 8.36
CA PRO A 20 5.33 50.80 7.94
C PRO A 20 5.88 51.87 8.88
N ASN A 21 5.01 52.63 9.54
CA ASN A 21 5.41 53.68 10.50
C ASN A 21 6.05 53.10 11.78
N ASN A 22 5.86 51.80 12.05
CA ASN A 22 6.49 51.07 13.14
C ASN A 22 7.72 50.25 12.67
N GLY A 23 8.17 50.46 11.42
CA GLY A 23 9.33 49.77 10.84
C GLY A 23 9.02 48.42 10.23
N ASP A 24 7.74 48.09 10.02
CA ASP A 24 7.36 46.80 9.42
C ASP A 24 7.73 46.72 7.94
N THR A 25 8.13 45.52 7.52
CA THR A 25 8.21 45.16 6.11
C THR A 25 6.83 44.81 5.60
N VAL A 26 6.45 45.37 4.44
CA VAL A 26 5.15 45.12 3.80
C VAL A 26 5.28 43.92 2.86
N ASN A 27 4.34 42.99 2.97
CA ASN A 27 4.22 41.86 2.06
C ASN A 27 3.72 42.31 0.67
N PRO A 28 4.09 41.62 -0.41
CA PRO A 28 3.59 41.95 -1.74
C PRO A 28 2.06 41.94 -1.80
N ALA A 29 1.47 42.96 -2.43
CA ALA A 29 0.03 43.06 -2.68
C ALA A 29 -0.35 42.21 -3.90
N VAL A 30 -0.47 40.90 -3.69
CA VAL A 30 -0.78 39.90 -4.73
C VAL A 30 -1.73 38.83 -4.17
N ASP A 31 -2.64 38.36 -5.00
CA ASP A 31 -3.56 37.26 -4.65
C ASP A 31 -2.78 35.95 -4.43
N ASP A 32 -3.11 35.18 -3.39
CA ASP A 32 -2.42 33.94 -2.99
C ASP A 32 -0.89 34.06 -2.78
N GLY A 33 -0.40 35.27 -2.50
CA GLY A 33 1.03 35.57 -2.30
C GLY A 33 1.63 35.11 -0.97
N SER A 34 2.96 35.24 -0.87
CA SER A 34 3.70 35.05 0.38
C SER A 34 4.93 35.96 0.42
N SER A 35 5.53 36.09 1.61
CA SER A 35 6.81 36.77 1.79
C SER A 35 7.95 35.98 1.12
N SER A 36 9.10 36.63 0.93
CA SER A 36 10.37 35.89 0.85
C SER A 36 10.66 35.16 2.16
N VAL A 37 11.66 34.27 2.18
CA VAL A 37 12.13 33.64 3.42
C VAL A 37 12.53 34.71 4.44
N ILE A 38 12.03 34.59 5.66
CA ILE A 38 12.38 35.45 6.79
C ILE A 38 13.26 34.62 7.72
N LEU A 39 14.54 34.95 7.81
CA LEU A 39 15.46 34.31 8.75
C LEU A 39 15.21 34.87 10.15
N LEU A 40 15.01 33.99 11.13
CA LEU A 40 14.73 34.40 12.50
C LEU A 40 16.02 34.79 13.21
N ASN A 41 15.98 35.88 13.96
CA ASN A 41 17.10 36.31 14.80
C ASN A 41 17.35 35.37 16.00
N GLU A 42 16.35 34.58 16.39
CA GLU A 42 16.45 33.53 17.40
C GLU A 42 15.68 32.28 16.96
N THR A 43 16.11 31.12 17.43
CA THR A 43 15.39 29.86 17.20
C THR A 43 14.03 29.90 17.88
N PHE A 44 12.99 29.57 17.11
CA PHE A 44 11.62 29.45 17.61
C PHE A 44 11.25 27.98 17.76
N GLN A 45 10.83 27.57 18.95
CA GLN A 45 10.43 26.20 19.21
C GLN A 45 8.93 26.01 19.00
N PHE A 46 8.58 25.05 18.15
CA PHE A 46 7.21 24.68 17.86
C PHE A 46 7.05 23.16 18.04
N PHE A 47 6.52 22.76 19.19
CA PHE A 47 6.23 21.38 19.59
C PHE A 47 7.39 20.39 19.37
N GLY A 48 8.58 20.75 19.88
CA GLY A 48 9.78 19.93 19.76
C GLY A 48 10.57 20.11 18.45
N SER A 49 10.02 20.84 17.48
CA SER A 49 10.75 21.29 16.29
C SER A 49 11.40 22.65 16.52
N ASP A 50 12.67 22.77 16.14
CA ASP A 50 13.39 24.04 16.12
C ASP A 50 13.31 24.69 14.73
N HIS A 51 12.78 25.90 14.65
CA HIS A 51 12.70 26.66 13.40
C HIS A 51 13.57 27.92 13.45
N ASN A 52 14.30 28.16 12.36
CA ASN A 52 15.18 29.31 12.20
C ASN A 52 14.77 30.22 11.02
N GLN A 53 13.64 29.91 10.39
CA GLN A 53 13.06 30.72 9.34
C GLN A 53 11.53 30.59 9.35
N LEU A 54 10.83 31.54 8.73
CA LEU A 54 9.39 31.44 8.45
C LEU A 54 8.99 32.21 7.19
N TYR A 55 7.73 32.05 6.79
CA TYR A 55 7.08 32.77 5.71
C TYR A 55 5.73 33.32 6.18
N VAL A 56 5.40 34.56 5.79
CA VAL A 56 4.09 35.17 6.04
C VAL A 56 3.24 35.03 4.79
N ASN A 57 2.13 34.30 4.88
CA ASN A 57 1.23 34.08 3.74
C ASN A 57 0.11 35.12 3.65
N ASN A 58 -0.22 35.55 2.43
CA ASN A 58 -1.27 36.54 2.23
C ASN A 58 -2.66 36.03 2.69
N ASN A 59 -2.87 34.71 2.66
CA ASN A 59 -4.09 34.04 3.08
C ASN A 59 -4.21 33.81 4.60
N GLY A 60 -3.36 34.41 5.43
CA GLY A 60 -3.60 34.48 6.88
C GLY A 60 -2.96 33.37 7.71
N PHE A 61 -1.84 32.82 7.25
CA PHE A 61 -1.08 31.79 7.96
C PHE A 61 0.44 31.95 7.81
N LEU A 62 1.18 31.28 8.70
CA LEU A 62 2.62 31.16 8.70
C LEU A 62 3.03 29.70 8.43
N THR A 63 4.15 29.53 7.73
CA THR A 63 4.86 28.25 7.55
C THR A 63 6.33 28.43 7.88
N PHE A 64 7.01 27.36 8.29
CA PHE A 64 8.43 27.44 8.68
C PHE A 64 9.40 26.92 7.62
N ASP A 65 9.00 25.94 6.79
CA ASP A 65 9.93 25.30 5.86
C ASP A 65 9.96 25.95 4.48
N GLN A 66 8.79 26.33 3.94
CA GLN A 66 8.66 26.95 2.62
C GLN A 66 7.41 27.81 2.47
N ALA A 67 7.40 28.70 1.47
CA ALA A 67 6.20 29.44 1.07
C ALA A 67 5.17 28.51 0.44
N VAL A 68 3.90 28.63 0.83
CA VAL A 68 2.79 27.80 0.35
C VAL A 68 1.73 28.65 -0.33
N SER A 69 1.38 28.37 -1.58
CA SER A 69 0.31 29.07 -2.30
C SER A 69 -0.99 28.27 -2.23
N SER A 70 -1.90 28.62 -1.30
CA SER A 70 -3.22 27.99 -1.21
C SER A 70 -4.29 28.94 -0.64
N SER A 71 -5.32 29.21 -1.44
CA SER A 71 -6.52 29.98 -1.08
C SER A 71 -7.55 29.18 -0.27
N TYR A 72 -7.42 27.85 -0.23
CA TYR A 72 -8.35 26.98 0.48
C TYR A 72 -7.75 26.53 1.82
N PRO A 73 -8.40 26.82 2.95
CA PRO A 73 -7.96 26.36 4.25
C PRO A 73 -7.84 24.84 4.29
N SER A 74 -6.62 24.39 4.57
CA SER A 74 -6.24 22.98 4.61
C SER A 74 -5.12 22.77 5.62
N MET A 75 -5.21 23.46 6.76
CA MET A 75 -4.29 23.35 7.89
C MET A 75 -4.06 21.87 8.21
N PHE A 76 -5.15 21.15 8.48
CA PHE A 76 -5.19 19.68 8.46
C PHE A 76 -5.05 19.22 7.00
N ARG A 77 -4.00 18.42 6.69
CA ARG A 77 -3.54 17.92 5.35
C ARG A 77 -2.26 18.56 4.81
N SER A 78 -1.72 19.60 5.43
CA SER A 78 -0.68 20.41 4.80
C SER A 78 0.69 19.70 4.73
N GLY A 79 1.00 18.83 5.71
CA GLY A 79 2.33 18.25 5.88
C GLY A 79 3.35 19.27 6.42
N TYR A 80 2.89 20.42 6.94
CA TYR A 80 3.70 21.52 7.43
C TYR A 80 3.35 21.88 8.87
N ASP A 81 4.37 22.36 9.57
CA ASP A 81 4.17 23.15 10.78
C ASP A 81 3.53 24.49 10.39
N ILE A 82 2.30 24.73 10.82
CA ILE A 82 1.49 25.91 10.48
C ILE A 82 0.97 26.59 11.74
N ILE A 83 1.06 27.92 11.75
CA ILE A 83 0.31 28.79 12.66
C ILE A 83 -0.58 29.68 11.79
N ALA A 84 -1.91 29.53 11.88
CA ALA A 84 -2.84 30.40 11.16
C ALA A 84 -3.70 31.22 12.13
N PRO A 85 -3.40 32.52 12.33
CA PRO A 85 -4.33 33.38 13.06
C PRO A 85 -5.73 33.35 12.43
N LEU A 86 -5.83 33.40 11.08
CA LEU A 86 -7.10 33.24 10.38
C LEU A 86 -6.87 32.90 8.89
N TRP A 87 -6.86 31.63 8.53
CA TRP A 87 -6.71 31.20 7.14
C TRP A 87 -8.02 31.31 6.36
N SER A 88 -8.01 32.11 5.29
CA SER A 88 -9.01 32.10 4.22
C SER A 88 -8.42 32.66 2.91
N ASN A 89 -9.25 32.83 1.89
CA ASN A 89 -8.86 33.50 0.65
C ASN A 89 -8.84 35.04 0.85
N TRP A 90 -7.81 35.54 1.54
CA TRP A 90 -7.62 36.97 1.79
C TRP A 90 -6.81 37.59 0.65
N ASN A 91 -7.30 38.71 0.13
CA ASN A 91 -6.73 39.37 -1.04
C ASN A 91 -6.31 40.80 -0.70
N ASN A 92 -5.01 40.96 -0.42
CA ASN A 92 -4.39 42.28 -0.18
C ASN A 92 -4.06 43.05 -1.47
N ALA A 93 -4.20 42.44 -2.65
CA ALA A 93 -4.16 43.18 -3.92
C ALA A 93 -5.43 44.03 -4.12
N LYS A 94 -6.54 43.63 -3.48
CA LYS A 94 -7.79 44.38 -3.48
C LYS A 94 -7.82 45.47 -2.39
N SER A 95 -7.59 45.10 -1.13
CA SER A 95 -7.63 46.02 0.01
C SER A 95 -6.82 45.49 1.18
N GLY A 96 -6.34 46.42 2.01
CA GLY A 96 -5.61 46.11 3.23
C GLY A 96 -4.10 45.97 3.01
N VAL A 97 -3.39 45.86 4.12
CA VAL A 97 -1.93 45.74 4.15
C VAL A 97 -1.56 44.57 5.04
N ILE A 98 -0.61 43.78 4.55
CA ILE A 98 0.00 42.70 5.34
C ILE A 98 1.42 43.15 5.64
N SER A 99 1.77 43.23 6.92
CA SER A 99 3.09 43.71 7.33
C SER A 99 3.63 42.89 8.49
N TYR A 100 4.96 42.82 8.60
CA TYR A 100 5.63 42.09 9.66
C TYR A 100 6.95 42.71 10.10
N ARG A 101 7.37 42.41 11.33
CA ARG A 101 8.71 42.73 11.85
C ARG A 101 9.15 41.71 12.89
N GLN A 102 10.46 41.67 13.15
CA GLN A 102 11.04 41.05 14.34
C GLN A 102 11.76 42.09 15.19
N VAL A 103 11.69 41.93 16.50
CA VAL A 103 12.27 42.84 17.49
C VAL A 103 13.00 42.06 18.58
N THR A 104 14.14 42.58 19.02
CA THR A 104 14.98 42.00 20.08
C THR A 104 15.28 43.02 21.19
N SER A 105 14.68 44.20 21.14
CA SER A 105 14.76 45.25 22.17
C SER A 105 13.62 46.25 22.02
N GLY A 106 13.40 47.11 23.03
CA GLY A 106 12.41 48.18 22.99
C GLY A 106 11.06 47.85 23.62
N GLY A 107 10.06 48.70 23.37
CA GLY A 107 8.75 48.65 24.03
C GLY A 107 7.95 47.38 23.73
N ASP A 108 7.99 46.90 22.48
CA ASP A 108 7.29 45.67 22.08
C ASP A 108 7.79 44.44 22.86
N LEU A 109 9.11 44.35 23.08
CA LEU A 109 9.72 43.24 23.84
C LEU A 109 9.33 43.31 25.33
N GLN A 110 9.24 44.51 25.88
CA GLN A 110 8.79 44.73 27.26
C GLN A 110 7.31 44.39 27.42
N GLN A 111 6.47 44.77 26.45
CA GLN A 111 5.05 44.40 26.41
C GLN A 111 4.88 42.88 26.34
N ALA A 112 5.60 42.20 25.44
CA ALA A 112 5.58 40.74 25.33
C ALA A 112 5.98 40.04 26.63
N THR A 113 7.00 40.56 27.31
CA THR A 113 7.41 40.08 28.62
C THR A 113 6.31 40.26 29.67
N SER A 114 5.66 41.43 29.69
CA SER A 114 4.56 41.71 30.61
C SER A 114 3.35 40.81 30.34
N ASP A 115 2.96 40.66 29.08
CA ASP A 115 1.81 39.85 28.65
C ASP A 115 2.00 38.38 29.07
N ILE A 116 3.15 37.77 28.74
CA ILE A 116 3.41 36.37 29.11
C ILE A 116 3.46 36.20 30.64
N ASN A 117 4.08 37.12 31.38
CA ASN A 117 4.10 37.02 32.85
C ASN A 117 2.73 37.27 33.49
N GLN A 118 1.83 38.02 32.84
CA GLN A 118 0.46 38.17 33.28
C GLN A 118 -0.32 36.85 33.13
N TYR A 119 -0.18 36.18 31.99
CA TYR A 119 -0.95 34.95 31.68
C TYR A 119 -0.30 33.68 32.27
N PHE A 120 1.02 33.68 32.44
CA PHE A 120 1.81 32.56 32.98
C PHE A 120 2.77 33.03 34.09
N PRO A 121 2.24 33.54 35.22
CA PRO A 121 3.05 34.14 36.28
C PRO A 121 4.06 33.18 36.93
N GLN A 122 3.86 31.87 36.78
CA GLN A 122 4.75 30.84 37.30
C GLN A 122 6.07 30.67 36.51
N LEU A 123 6.16 31.21 35.29
CA LEU A 123 7.29 30.96 34.39
C LEU A 123 8.45 31.94 34.56
N ASN A 124 8.23 33.10 35.22
CA ASN A 124 9.22 34.20 35.32
C ASN A 124 9.90 34.48 33.97
N PHE A 125 9.08 34.71 32.95
CA PHE A 125 9.52 34.83 31.57
C PHE A 125 10.17 36.20 31.29
N THR A 126 11.11 36.24 30.35
CA THR A 126 11.67 37.48 29.81
C THR A 126 11.92 37.26 28.33
N ALA A 127 11.17 37.96 27.46
CA ALA A 127 11.31 37.83 26.02
C ALA A 127 12.68 38.35 25.58
N THR A 128 13.35 37.62 24.69
CA THR A 128 14.55 38.09 23.97
C THR A 128 14.26 38.32 22.49
N TRP A 129 13.19 37.72 21.98
CA TRP A 129 12.75 37.88 20.60
C TRP A 129 11.23 37.88 20.48
N VAL A 130 10.72 38.76 19.62
CA VAL A 130 9.30 38.84 19.25
C VAL A 130 9.18 39.05 17.74
N PHE A 131 8.28 38.31 17.09
CA PHE A 131 7.88 38.51 15.70
C PHE A 131 6.40 38.86 15.62
N ILE A 132 6.07 39.92 14.90
CA ILE A 132 4.71 40.45 14.76
C ILE A 132 4.37 40.41 13.28
N ALA A 133 3.24 39.80 12.92
CA ALA A 133 2.66 39.92 11.59
C ALA A 133 1.17 40.29 11.69
N THR A 134 0.77 41.30 10.92
CA THR A 134 -0.60 41.84 10.93
C THR A 134 -1.18 41.80 9.52
N TRP A 135 -2.40 41.30 9.41
CA TRP A 135 -3.26 41.48 8.25
C TRP A 135 -4.25 42.57 8.63
N ASP A 136 -4.09 43.75 8.08
CA ASP A 136 -4.91 44.92 8.42
C ASP A 136 -5.85 45.28 7.27
N ASN A 137 -7.15 45.33 7.56
CA ASN A 137 -8.22 45.71 6.64
C ASN A 137 -8.21 44.90 5.32
N VAL A 138 -7.82 43.62 5.40
CA VAL A 138 -7.75 42.74 4.23
C VAL A 138 -9.14 42.33 3.78
N ALA A 139 -9.33 42.34 2.46
CA ALA A 139 -10.57 41.89 1.84
C ALA A 139 -10.59 40.36 1.66
N PHE A 140 -11.75 39.74 1.85
CA PHE A 140 -12.00 38.38 1.40
C PHE A 140 -12.20 38.36 -0.11
N TYR A 141 -11.29 37.69 -0.83
CA TYR A 141 -11.30 37.57 -2.29
C TYR A 141 -11.66 38.91 -2.96
N ASN A 142 -12.70 38.93 -3.79
CA ASN A 142 -13.18 40.12 -4.48
C ASN A 142 -14.36 40.83 -3.76
N MET A 143 -14.57 40.62 -2.45
CA MET A 143 -15.62 41.28 -1.66
C MET A 143 -15.13 42.56 -0.96
N ASP A 144 -15.99 43.54 -0.73
CA ASP A 144 -15.64 44.79 0.00
C ASP A 144 -15.75 44.57 1.51
N THR A 145 -14.94 43.63 2.01
CA THR A 145 -14.88 43.27 3.43
C THR A 145 -13.60 43.85 4.04
N GLU A 146 -13.66 44.14 5.34
CA GLU A 146 -12.52 44.65 6.10
C GLU A 146 -12.35 43.73 7.30
N THR A 147 -11.27 42.94 7.28
CA THR A 147 -10.92 42.01 8.34
C THR A 147 -9.51 42.32 8.82
N SER A 148 -9.33 42.47 10.14
CA SER A 148 -8.04 42.72 10.77
C SER A 148 -7.71 41.67 11.84
N PHE A 149 -6.52 41.08 11.75
CA PHE A 149 -6.00 40.11 12.72
C PHE A 149 -4.47 40.13 12.76
N GLN A 150 -3.89 39.67 13.86
CA GLN A 150 -2.46 39.70 14.11
C GLN A 150 -1.98 38.42 14.80
N VAL A 151 -0.80 37.94 14.40
CA VAL A 151 -0.04 36.90 15.10
C VAL A 151 1.21 37.52 15.72
N VAL A 152 1.51 37.16 16.97
CA VAL A 152 2.74 37.53 17.65
C VAL A 152 3.42 36.28 18.18
N LEU A 153 4.61 35.96 17.66
CA LEU A 153 5.46 34.89 18.16
C LEU A 153 6.44 35.49 19.17
N ILE A 154 6.58 34.86 20.34
CA ILE A 154 7.39 35.37 21.45
C ILE A 154 8.32 34.25 21.91
N SER A 155 9.62 34.52 22.01
CA SER A 155 10.63 33.55 22.45
C SER A 155 11.62 34.16 23.43
N ASN A 156 12.19 33.31 24.28
CA ASN A 156 13.42 33.61 25.04
C ASN A 156 14.58 32.64 24.73
N GLY A 157 14.48 31.92 23.61
CA GLY A 157 15.38 30.84 23.21
C GLY A 157 15.11 29.48 23.86
N ASN A 158 14.21 29.39 24.84
CA ASN A 158 13.80 28.13 25.50
C ASN A 158 12.27 27.98 25.57
N LEU A 159 11.57 29.03 26.01
CA LEU A 159 10.12 29.11 26.02
C LEU A 159 9.65 29.86 24.78
N SER A 160 8.62 29.33 24.13
CA SER A 160 8.03 29.89 22.90
C SER A 160 6.52 29.98 23.07
N PHE A 161 5.94 31.10 22.65
CA PHE A 161 4.51 31.39 22.75
C PHE A 161 3.99 31.99 21.45
N VAL A 162 2.70 31.81 21.21
CA VAL A 162 1.95 32.55 20.18
C VAL A 162 0.77 33.29 20.80
N LEU A 163 0.61 34.55 20.40
CA LEU A 163 -0.59 35.35 20.61
C LEU A 163 -1.31 35.50 19.27
N LEU A 164 -2.60 35.19 19.24
CA LEU A 164 -3.48 35.44 18.10
C LEU A 164 -4.48 36.52 18.52
N ASN A 165 -4.36 37.70 17.91
CA ASN A 165 -5.16 38.88 18.22
C ASN A 165 -6.15 39.15 17.08
N TYR A 166 -7.41 39.43 17.44
CA TYR A 166 -8.50 39.64 16.50
C TYR A 166 -9.10 41.05 16.68
N GLY A 167 -9.04 41.84 15.62
CA GLY A 167 -9.70 43.14 15.52
C GLY A 167 -11.10 42.95 14.94
N ARG A 168 -11.54 43.83 14.06
CA ARG A 168 -12.80 43.65 13.32
C ARG A 168 -12.70 42.43 12.38
N ILE A 169 -13.61 41.46 12.53
CA ILE A 169 -13.75 40.32 11.60
C ILE A 169 -15.07 40.47 10.82
N SER A 170 -14.96 40.62 9.50
CA SER A 170 -16.15 40.68 8.63
C SER A 170 -16.75 39.29 8.41
N TYR A 171 -18.08 39.21 8.40
CA TYR A 171 -18.79 37.97 8.04
C TYR A 171 -18.56 37.63 6.56
N VAL A 172 -18.17 36.38 6.29
CA VAL A 172 -17.96 35.85 4.94
C VAL A 172 -18.57 34.46 4.82
N ILE A 173 -19.10 34.11 3.64
CA ILE A 173 -19.60 32.76 3.35
C ILE A 173 -18.43 31.94 2.79
N SER A 174 -17.55 31.45 3.68
CA SER A 174 -16.35 30.70 3.33
C SER A 174 -15.95 29.70 4.42
N ASN A 175 -15.10 28.75 4.07
CA ASN A 175 -14.35 27.97 5.05
C ASN A 175 -13.26 28.88 5.66
N LEU A 176 -13.17 28.86 6.98
CA LEU A 176 -12.17 29.57 7.78
C LEU A 176 -11.49 28.55 8.70
N GLN A 177 -10.21 28.73 8.96
CA GLN A 177 -9.48 27.97 9.99
C GLN A 177 -8.64 28.93 10.81
N ALA A 178 -8.60 28.75 12.13
CA ALA A 178 -7.80 29.58 13.03
C ALA A 178 -7.18 28.71 14.12
N GLY A 179 -5.88 28.84 14.37
CA GLY A 179 -5.13 28.04 15.32
C GLY A 179 -3.78 27.58 14.76
N PHE A 180 -3.38 26.34 15.04
CA PHE A 180 -2.08 25.79 14.60
C PHE A 180 -2.13 24.27 14.42
N VAL A 181 -1.16 23.73 13.69
CA VAL A 181 -0.96 22.28 13.51
C VAL A 181 0.51 21.97 13.28
N THR A 182 0.98 20.82 13.77
CA THR A 182 2.29 20.25 13.43
C THR A 182 2.26 19.52 12.10
N ALA A 183 3.41 19.38 11.45
CA ALA A 183 3.55 18.75 10.13
C ALA A 183 3.00 17.33 10.06
N ASP A 184 3.08 16.59 11.17
CA ASP A 184 2.53 15.24 11.34
C ASP A 184 1.05 15.21 11.76
N SER A 185 0.44 16.39 11.94
CA SER A 185 -0.93 16.59 12.42
C SER A 185 -1.23 15.98 13.80
N MET A 186 -0.19 15.68 14.59
CA MET A 186 -0.35 15.09 15.91
C MET A 186 -0.67 16.11 16.99
N ILE A 187 -0.19 17.34 16.84
CA ILE A 187 -0.54 18.45 17.72
C ILE A 187 -1.21 19.52 16.88
N TYR A 188 -2.44 19.85 17.24
CA TYR A 188 -3.17 20.95 16.64
C TYR A 188 -4.08 21.62 17.66
N PHE A 189 -4.53 22.82 17.29
CA PHE A 189 -5.63 23.49 17.97
C PHE A 189 -6.43 24.27 16.94
N ASN A 190 -7.76 24.20 17.00
CA ASN A 190 -8.66 24.94 16.13
C ASN A 190 -9.60 25.81 16.97
N ILE A 191 -9.40 27.13 16.90
CA ILE A 191 -10.20 28.09 17.67
C ILE A 191 -11.68 28.05 17.26
N LEU A 192 -11.97 27.79 15.98
CA LEU A 192 -13.34 27.81 15.46
C LEU A 192 -14.19 26.61 15.89
N GLU A 193 -13.60 25.65 16.62
CA GLU A 193 -14.36 24.63 17.35
C GLU A 193 -14.94 25.17 18.67
N GLN A 194 -14.37 26.25 19.20
CA GLN A 194 -14.76 26.84 20.48
C GLN A 194 -15.64 28.09 20.31
N THR A 195 -15.63 28.72 19.12
CA THR A 195 -16.32 29.98 18.87
C THR A 195 -16.64 30.18 17.38
N LEU A 196 -17.56 31.10 17.08
CA LEU A 196 -17.86 31.49 15.70
C LEU A 196 -16.81 32.48 15.18
N SER A 197 -16.56 32.49 13.87
CA SER A 197 -15.59 33.39 13.25
C SER A 197 -15.89 34.88 13.50
N THR A 198 -17.18 35.25 13.55
CA THR A 198 -17.62 36.62 13.86
C THR A 198 -17.45 37.00 15.33
N ASP A 199 -17.31 36.00 16.21
CA ASP A 199 -17.14 36.22 17.65
C ASP A 199 -15.66 36.23 18.05
N LEU A 200 -14.74 36.00 17.10
CA LEU A 200 -13.29 36.00 17.37
C LEU A 200 -12.81 37.29 18.04
N THR A 201 -13.35 38.44 17.65
CA THR A 201 -13.11 39.77 18.25
C THR A 201 -13.41 39.83 19.76
N PHE A 202 -14.28 38.93 20.25
CA PHE A 202 -14.72 38.89 21.65
C PHE A 202 -14.26 37.63 22.39
N SER A 203 -13.89 36.58 21.66
CA SER A 203 -13.44 35.30 22.19
C SER A 203 -12.04 35.39 22.82
N SER A 204 -11.73 34.50 23.77
CA SER A 204 -10.43 34.41 24.42
C SER A 204 -10.29 33.12 25.24
N ASN A 205 -9.06 32.60 25.37
CA ASN A 205 -8.71 31.58 26.36
C ASN A 205 -8.05 32.13 27.63
N ILE A 206 -7.73 33.42 27.68
CA ILE A 206 -7.07 34.08 28.82
C ILE A 206 -7.89 35.25 29.39
N ASN A 207 -9.16 35.34 29.02
CA ASN A 207 -10.12 36.36 29.46
C ASN A 207 -9.71 37.81 29.09
N ASP A 208 -9.01 37.96 27.96
CA ASP A 208 -8.73 39.24 27.32
C ASP A 208 -9.32 39.23 25.91
N ARG A 209 -10.26 40.12 25.66
CA ARG A 209 -11.13 40.04 24.47
C ARG A 209 -10.31 40.06 23.19
N GLY A 210 -10.65 39.14 22.29
CA GLY A 210 -10.00 39.04 20.99
C GLY A 210 -8.60 38.47 21.03
N ARG A 211 -8.15 37.91 22.16
CA ARG A 211 -6.78 37.39 22.31
C ARG A 211 -6.77 35.94 22.75
N TRP A 212 -6.04 35.12 21.98
CA TRP A 212 -5.74 33.74 22.29
C TRP A 212 -4.25 33.54 22.48
N VAL A 213 -3.86 32.78 23.50
CA VAL A 213 -2.45 32.59 23.88
C VAL A 213 -2.11 31.13 24.06
N PHE A 214 -1.04 30.65 23.44
CA PHE A 214 -0.60 29.26 23.56
C PHE A 214 0.91 29.18 23.82
N GLN A 215 1.31 28.27 24.70
CA GLN A 215 2.71 27.89 24.87
C GLN A 215 3.04 26.77 23.87
N LEU A 216 4.15 26.91 23.15
CA LEU A 216 4.49 26.09 21.99
C LEU A 216 5.78 25.28 22.15
N ASN A 217 6.61 25.55 23.15
CA ASN A 217 7.87 24.84 23.37
C ASN A 217 7.72 23.48 24.10
N LEU A 218 6.53 22.88 24.08
CA LEU A 218 6.30 21.59 24.72
C LEU A 218 7.07 20.52 23.95
N ASN A 219 7.92 19.75 24.64
CA ASN A 219 8.63 18.62 24.06
C ASN A 219 7.62 17.54 23.66
N TYR A 220 7.26 17.54 22.38
CA TYR A 220 6.53 16.49 21.73
C TYR A 220 7.50 15.67 20.88
N THR A 221 7.37 14.35 20.95
CA THR A 221 8.12 13.49 20.03
C THR A 221 7.32 13.46 18.74
N LYS A 222 7.87 14.07 17.67
CA LYS A 222 7.29 14.07 16.33
C LYS A 222 6.72 12.69 16.00
N GLY A 223 5.47 12.66 15.55
CA GLY A 223 4.72 11.46 15.23
C GLY A 223 5.45 10.60 14.19
N PRO A 224 5.03 9.33 14.04
CA PRO A 224 5.79 8.34 13.29
C PRO A 224 5.75 8.52 11.76
N PHE A 225 5.28 9.65 11.24
CA PHE A 225 5.08 9.85 9.81
C PHE A 225 6.37 10.20 9.08
N TYR A 226 6.60 9.54 7.96
CA TYR A 226 7.50 10.03 6.94
C TYR A 226 6.84 11.21 6.21
N PRO A 227 7.60 12.23 5.77
CA PRO A 227 7.06 13.37 5.03
C PRO A 227 6.19 12.93 3.84
N PHE A 228 5.05 13.57 3.60
CA PHE A 228 4.11 13.22 2.53
C PHE A 228 3.43 14.47 1.93
N GLY A 229 2.67 14.30 0.85
CA GLY A 229 1.97 15.37 0.12
C GLY A 229 2.71 15.83 -1.15
N THR A 230 2.03 16.60 -2.00
CA THR A 230 2.54 17.03 -3.32
C THR A 230 3.90 17.72 -3.27
N ASN A 231 4.18 18.44 -2.18
CA ASN A 231 5.42 19.17 -1.99
C ASN A 231 6.62 18.26 -1.70
N ASN A 232 6.36 17.01 -1.30
CA ASN A 232 7.36 15.96 -1.20
C ASN A 232 7.47 15.13 -2.49
N GLY A 233 6.80 15.55 -3.57
CA GLY A 233 6.76 14.86 -4.86
C GLY A 233 5.70 13.75 -4.95
N ASP A 234 4.74 13.71 -4.02
CA ASP A 234 3.73 12.65 -4.02
C ASP A 234 2.73 12.80 -5.15
N THR A 235 2.35 11.66 -5.72
CA THR A 235 1.11 11.54 -6.49
C THR A 235 -0.06 11.58 -5.51
N GLN A 236 -1.02 12.48 -5.74
CA GLN A 236 -2.26 12.52 -4.97
C GLN A 236 -3.42 11.92 -5.75
N GLN A 237 -4.16 11.04 -5.09
CA GLN A 237 -5.41 10.51 -5.58
C GLN A 237 -6.55 10.94 -4.66
N PHE A 238 -7.54 11.62 -5.25
CA PHE A 238 -8.75 12.05 -4.56
C PHE A 238 -9.83 10.96 -4.69
N TRP A 239 -10.46 10.64 -3.57
CA TRP A 239 -11.50 9.64 -3.45
C TRP A 239 -12.84 10.37 -3.20
N ASN A 240 -13.59 10.63 -4.27
CA ASN A 240 -14.89 11.27 -4.22
C ASN A 240 -15.99 10.26 -4.50
N TYR A 241 -16.83 9.95 -3.51
CA TYR A 241 -18.04 9.16 -3.73
C TYR A 241 -19.21 10.09 -4.08
N TYR A 242 -19.64 10.11 -5.34
CA TYR A 242 -20.81 10.90 -5.76
C TYR A 242 -22.10 10.09 -5.59
N TYR A 243 -23.08 10.69 -4.91
CA TYR A 243 -24.45 10.17 -4.83
C TYR A 243 -25.25 10.68 -6.04
N TYR A 244 -25.38 9.89 -7.10
CA TYR A 244 -26.41 10.15 -8.12
C TYR A 244 -27.65 9.31 -7.81
N TYR A 245 -28.72 10.00 -7.41
CA TYR A 245 -30.07 9.43 -7.45
C TYR A 245 -30.40 9.07 -8.91
N TYR A 246 -30.88 7.84 -9.11
CA TYR A 246 -31.39 7.22 -10.35
C TYR A 246 -30.43 6.33 -11.15
N TYR A 247 -30.67 5.02 -10.99
CA TYR A 247 -30.45 3.87 -11.87
C TYR A 247 -29.02 3.48 -12.30
N TYR A 248 -28.74 2.19 -12.07
CA TYR A 248 -27.54 1.40 -12.42
C TYR A 248 -26.27 1.64 -11.59
N TYR A 249 -26.07 0.74 -10.63
CA TYR A 249 -24.84 0.59 -9.85
C TYR A 249 -23.71 0.08 -10.75
N TYR A 250 -22.81 0.97 -11.18
CA TYR A 250 -21.47 0.61 -11.60
C TYR A 250 -20.49 1.17 -10.58
N TYR A 251 -20.11 0.34 -9.62
CA TYR A 251 -19.03 0.63 -8.69
C TYR A 251 -17.71 0.54 -9.48
N TYR A 252 -17.23 1.67 -9.99
CA TYR A 252 -15.83 1.74 -10.43
C TYR A 252 -14.98 1.78 -9.16
N SER A 253 -14.41 0.63 -8.80
CA SER A 253 -13.35 0.56 -7.80
C SER A 253 -12.19 1.40 -8.30
N SER A 254 -12.02 2.57 -7.71
CA SER A 254 -10.86 3.40 -7.99
C SER A 254 -9.73 2.86 -7.12
N TYR A 255 -8.73 2.29 -7.78
CA TYR A 255 -7.43 1.98 -7.20
C TYR A 255 -6.38 2.59 -8.10
N TYR A 256 -5.25 2.97 -7.53
CA TYR A 256 -4.11 3.44 -8.31
C TYR A 256 -3.03 2.36 -8.27
N SER A 257 -2.71 1.79 -9.44
CA SER A 257 -1.60 0.84 -9.54
C SER A 257 -0.28 1.57 -9.71
N GLN A 258 0.65 1.32 -8.79
CA GLN A 258 2.02 1.78 -8.85
C GLN A 258 2.93 0.59 -9.16
N ARG A 259 3.75 0.71 -10.18
CA ARG A 259 4.87 -0.22 -10.44
C ARG A 259 6.17 0.38 -9.91
N TRP A 260 7.05 -0.49 -9.44
CA TRP A 260 8.36 -0.12 -8.91
C TRP A 260 9.47 -0.71 -9.76
N THR A 261 10.65 -0.12 -9.65
CA THR A 261 11.85 -0.66 -10.32
C THR A 261 12.42 -1.83 -9.52
N ASN A 262 12.40 -1.71 -8.19
CA ASN A 262 12.90 -2.73 -7.27
C ASN A 262 11.76 -3.61 -6.76
N ASN A 263 12.08 -4.85 -6.44
CA ASN A 263 11.11 -5.78 -5.88
C ASN A 263 10.86 -5.50 -4.39
N PHE A 264 9.66 -5.83 -3.94
CA PHE A 264 9.29 -5.95 -2.53
C PHE A 264 9.13 -7.43 -2.17
N PRO A 265 10.06 -8.03 -1.41
CA PRO A 265 9.88 -9.35 -0.83
C PRO A 265 8.66 -9.36 0.10
N PHE A 266 7.77 -10.35 -0.01
CA PHE A 266 6.63 -10.50 0.90
C PHE A 266 6.27 -11.99 1.03
N PHE A 267 6.59 -12.58 2.18
CA PHE A 267 6.35 -13.97 2.59
C PHE A 267 6.64 -15.00 1.48
N GLY A 268 7.89 -15.02 0.99
CA GLY A 268 8.37 -15.96 -0.04
C GLY A 268 8.13 -15.52 -1.49
N GLY A 269 7.35 -14.46 -1.73
CA GLY A 269 7.20 -13.82 -3.04
C GLY A 269 8.08 -12.58 -3.20
N LYS A 270 8.29 -12.14 -4.45
CA LYS A 270 8.89 -10.86 -4.82
C LYS A 270 7.89 -10.12 -5.73
N TYR A 271 7.49 -8.92 -5.32
CA TYR A 271 6.42 -8.15 -5.99
C TYR A 271 6.95 -6.84 -6.55
N TYR A 272 6.53 -6.47 -7.76
CA TYR A 272 6.98 -5.25 -8.45
C TYR A 272 5.86 -4.23 -8.65
N GLN A 273 4.68 -4.54 -8.13
CA GLN A 273 3.50 -3.72 -8.28
C GLN A 273 2.71 -3.71 -6.98
N THR A 274 2.20 -2.54 -6.61
CA THR A 274 1.15 -2.39 -5.61
C THR A 274 -0.05 -1.70 -6.22
N SER A 275 -1.22 -1.95 -5.66
CA SER A 275 -2.40 -1.12 -5.88
C SER A 275 -2.79 -0.44 -4.59
N VAL A 276 -2.93 0.89 -4.64
CA VAL A 276 -3.35 1.75 -3.54
C VAL A 276 -4.86 1.95 -3.66
N TYR A 277 -5.61 1.53 -2.64
CA TYR A 277 -7.06 1.66 -2.64
C TYR A 277 -7.50 2.79 -1.72
N GLY A 278 -8.56 3.50 -2.10
CA GLY A 278 -9.08 4.60 -1.31
C GLY A 278 -9.53 4.19 0.10
N ASN A 279 -9.89 2.93 0.29
CA ASN A 279 -10.45 2.35 1.52
C ASN A 279 -9.38 1.86 2.52
N GLY A 280 -8.13 2.27 2.33
CA GLY A 280 -7.09 2.17 3.35
C GLY A 280 -6.33 0.85 3.35
N LEU A 281 -6.21 0.24 2.18
CA LEU A 281 -5.43 -0.98 1.98
C LEU A 281 -4.53 -0.89 0.73
N LEU A 282 -3.49 -1.72 0.72
CA LEU A 282 -2.66 -2.03 -0.43
C LEU A 282 -2.84 -3.49 -0.84
N SER A 283 -2.81 -3.78 -2.14
CA SER A 283 -2.59 -5.15 -2.63
C SER A 283 -1.26 -5.26 -3.36
N LEU A 284 -0.55 -6.38 -3.20
CA LEU A 284 0.71 -6.64 -3.90
C LEU A 284 0.50 -7.60 -5.07
N GLY A 285 1.03 -7.23 -6.23
CA GLY A 285 0.92 -7.98 -7.48
C GLY A 285 -0.42 -7.77 -8.19
N SER A 286 -1.44 -8.57 -7.86
CA SER A 286 -2.75 -8.51 -8.48
C SER A 286 -3.72 -7.55 -7.79
N ASN A 287 -4.68 -7.05 -8.56
CA ASN A 287 -5.78 -6.23 -8.05
C ASN A 287 -6.82 -7.10 -7.36
N LEU A 288 -7.38 -6.60 -6.26
CA LEU A 288 -8.49 -7.24 -5.55
C LEU A 288 -9.78 -7.26 -6.37
N LEU A 289 -10.43 -8.42 -6.37
CA LEU A 289 -11.78 -8.62 -6.91
C LEU A 289 -12.88 -8.18 -5.91
N TYR A 290 -12.58 -8.21 -4.61
CA TYR A 290 -13.47 -7.83 -3.51
C TYR A 290 -12.80 -6.74 -2.67
N TYR A 291 -13.52 -5.63 -2.43
CA TYR A 291 -12.98 -4.41 -1.81
C TYR A 291 -13.68 -4.05 -0.48
N TYR A 292 -14.57 -4.89 0.03
CA TYR A 292 -15.19 -4.70 1.33
C TYR A 292 -14.28 -5.20 2.44
N SER A 293 -14.20 -4.44 3.54
CA SER A 293 -13.43 -4.86 4.72
C SER A 293 -13.82 -6.27 5.17
N ALA A 294 -12.82 -7.13 5.33
CA ALA A 294 -12.99 -8.49 5.82
C ALA A 294 -12.02 -8.77 6.97
N THR A 295 -12.41 -9.67 7.88
CA THR A 295 -11.54 -10.14 8.96
C THR A 295 -10.32 -10.87 8.39
N ILE A 296 -9.13 -10.57 8.92
CA ILE A 296 -7.92 -11.36 8.64
C ILE A 296 -7.90 -12.57 9.60
N PRO A 297 -7.66 -13.81 9.13
CA PRO A 297 -7.29 -14.21 7.77
C PRO A 297 -8.48 -14.17 6.79
N THR A 298 -8.23 -13.61 5.61
CA THR A 298 -9.20 -13.48 4.51
C THR A 298 -9.28 -14.72 3.63
N TYR A 299 -8.26 -15.58 3.65
CA TYR A 299 -8.07 -16.72 2.73
C TYR A 299 -8.14 -16.31 1.25
N SER A 300 -7.77 -15.07 0.96
CA SER A 300 -7.81 -14.46 -0.37
C SER A 300 -6.67 -14.98 -1.27
N VAL A 301 -6.90 -14.95 -2.58
CA VAL A 301 -5.86 -15.18 -3.59
C VAL A 301 -4.97 -13.94 -3.83
N ASN A 302 -5.04 -12.92 -2.97
CA ASN A 302 -4.23 -11.71 -3.06
C ASN A 302 -3.44 -11.50 -1.77
N ASN A 303 -2.26 -10.90 -1.91
CA ASN A 303 -1.52 -10.36 -0.77
C ASN A 303 -2.05 -8.95 -0.45
N ILE A 304 -2.39 -8.70 0.80
CA ILE A 304 -2.93 -7.44 1.26
C ILE A 304 -2.14 -6.89 2.45
N ILE A 305 -2.00 -5.57 2.48
CA ILE A 305 -1.52 -4.81 3.63
C ILE A 305 -2.63 -3.81 3.95
N ALA A 306 -3.27 -3.99 5.10
CA ALA A 306 -4.42 -3.24 5.55
C ALA A 306 -4.03 -2.42 6.79
N PRO A 307 -3.36 -1.26 6.63
CA PRO A 307 -3.07 -0.39 7.78
C PRO A 307 -4.33 0.09 8.48
N PHE A 308 -5.41 0.33 7.72
CA PHE A 308 -6.70 0.79 8.22
C PHE A 308 -7.77 0.53 7.15
N TRP A 309 -8.18 -0.74 7.00
CA TRP A 309 -9.10 -1.16 5.95
C TRP A 309 -10.56 -1.11 6.44
N MET A 310 -11.34 -0.17 5.91
CA MET A 310 -12.76 -0.04 6.23
C MET A 310 -13.60 0.18 4.98
N ASN A 311 -14.92 0.03 5.06
CA ASN A 311 -15.77 0.42 3.94
C ASN A 311 -15.85 1.95 3.88
N ILE A 312 -15.58 2.54 2.71
CA ILE A 312 -15.80 3.97 2.50
C ILE A 312 -17.28 4.23 2.32
N ASN A 313 -17.86 5.11 3.14
CA ASN A 313 -19.23 5.57 2.99
C ASN A 313 -19.33 6.82 2.08
N SER A 314 -20.53 7.17 1.63
CA SER A 314 -20.75 8.29 0.71
C SER A 314 -20.51 9.69 1.30
N LEU A 315 -20.20 9.79 2.59
CA LEU A 315 -19.92 11.04 3.30
C LEU A 315 -18.42 11.31 3.46
N GLN A 316 -17.58 10.33 3.15
CA GLN A 316 -16.13 10.43 3.29
C GLN A 316 -15.49 10.96 2.01
N ARG A 317 -14.69 12.02 2.16
CA ARG A 317 -13.76 12.52 1.14
C ARG A 317 -12.35 12.21 1.59
N GLY A 318 -11.65 11.40 0.81
CA GLY A 318 -10.29 10.99 1.12
C GLY A 318 -9.28 11.51 0.12
N VAL A 319 -8.06 11.82 0.59
CA VAL A 319 -6.89 11.96 -0.28
C VAL A 319 -5.87 10.92 0.15
N SER A 320 -5.36 10.16 -0.81
CA SER A 320 -4.14 9.37 -0.60
C SER A 320 -2.98 10.01 -1.34
N SER A 321 -1.86 10.23 -0.65
CA SER A 321 -0.60 10.70 -1.21
C SER A 321 0.41 9.55 -1.21
N PHE A 322 1.08 9.27 -2.33
CA PHE A 322 2.07 8.20 -2.39
C PHE A 322 3.24 8.49 -3.33
N ARG A 323 4.42 7.95 -2.99
CA ARG A 323 5.64 8.04 -3.81
C ARG A 323 6.58 6.86 -3.57
N GLU A 324 7.38 6.56 -4.59
CA GLU A 324 8.59 5.73 -4.48
C GLU A 324 9.81 6.65 -4.26
N VAL A 325 10.71 6.26 -3.36
CA VAL A 325 11.93 6.97 -3.03
C VAL A 325 13.11 6.02 -3.14
N THR A 326 14.08 6.35 -3.99
CA THR A 326 15.28 5.52 -4.25
C THR A 326 16.59 6.20 -3.85
N SER A 327 16.52 7.43 -3.33
CA SER A 327 17.70 8.18 -2.85
C SER A 327 17.29 9.30 -1.89
N GLY A 328 18.28 9.88 -1.18
CA GLY A 328 18.08 11.03 -0.29
C GLY A 328 17.89 10.67 1.19
N SER A 329 17.56 11.68 2.00
CA SER A 329 17.46 11.58 3.46
C SER A 329 16.41 10.58 3.95
N ILE A 330 15.32 10.41 3.19
CA ILE A 330 14.26 9.43 3.51
C ILE A 330 14.79 7.99 3.51
N LEU A 331 15.69 7.65 2.59
CA LEU A 331 16.29 6.32 2.52
C LEU A 331 17.22 6.06 3.72
N GLN A 332 17.96 7.10 4.13
CA GLN A 332 18.81 7.06 5.32
C GLN A 332 17.99 6.94 6.60
N GLN A 333 16.87 7.68 6.70
CA GLN A 333 15.93 7.59 7.80
C GLN A 333 15.35 6.18 7.91
N ALA A 334 14.85 5.61 6.82
CA ALA A 334 14.31 4.24 6.82
C ALA A 334 15.35 3.19 7.18
N THR A 335 16.59 3.37 6.72
CA THR A 335 17.72 2.51 7.11
C THR A 335 18.02 2.62 8.60
N SER A 336 18.06 3.84 9.13
CA SER A 336 18.30 4.10 10.56
C SER A 336 17.18 3.53 11.43
N ASP A 337 15.92 3.73 11.04
CA ASP A 337 14.75 3.23 11.77
C ASP A 337 14.79 1.70 11.86
N ILE A 338 14.97 1.00 10.74
CA ILE A 338 15.04 -0.47 10.74
C ILE A 338 16.22 -0.98 11.57
N ASN A 339 17.42 -0.41 11.42
CA ASN A 339 18.58 -0.82 12.22
C ASN A 339 18.45 -0.46 13.70
N HIS A 340 17.66 0.54 14.05
CA HIS A 340 17.35 0.84 15.45
C HIS A 340 16.44 -0.25 16.05
N TYR A 341 15.43 -0.70 15.31
CA TYR A 341 14.49 -1.73 15.77
C TYR A 341 15.04 -3.16 15.67
N PHE A 342 15.90 -3.43 14.68
CA PHE A 342 16.47 -4.74 14.36
C PHE A 342 17.99 -4.63 14.12
N PRO A 343 18.79 -4.30 15.16
CA PRO A 343 20.22 -4.01 15.02
C PRO A 343 21.06 -5.19 14.52
N GLU A 344 20.55 -6.41 14.64
CA GLU A 344 21.23 -7.64 14.22
C GLU A 344 21.20 -7.88 12.70
N LEU A 345 20.36 -7.17 11.95
CA LEU A 345 20.11 -7.45 10.54
C LEU A 345 21.08 -6.75 9.58
N ASN A 346 21.80 -5.71 10.03
CA ASN A 346 22.66 -4.88 9.17
C ASN A 346 21.94 -4.43 7.88
N PHE A 347 20.72 -3.91 8.03
CA PHE A 347 19.86 -3.54 6.92
C PHE A 347 20.35 -2.27 6.22
N ASN A 348 20.20 -2.18 4.90
CA ASN A 348 20.48 -0.97 4.15
C ASN A 348 19.45 -0.76 3.05
N ALA A 349 18.52 0.17 3.23
CA ALA A 349 17.42 0.37 2.31
C ALA A 349 17.94 0.77 0.91
N THR A 350 17.41 0.13 -0.12
CA THR A 350 17.66 0.51 -1.53
C THR A 350 16.51 1.32 -2.10
N TRP A 351 15.31 1.14 -1.55
CA TRP A 351 14.14 1.95 -1.87
C TRP A 351 13.10 1.93 -0.74
N VAL A 352 12.21 2.91 -0.78
CA VAL A 352 11.08 3.09 0.13
C VAL A 352 9.85 3.46 -0.70
N PHE A 353 8.69 2.89 -0.39
CA PHE A 353 7.41 3.40 -0.87
C PHE A 353 6.56 3.88 0.30
N ILE A 354 6.06 5.11 0.19
CA ILE A 354 5.25 5.76 1.21
C ILE A 354 3.85 5.93 0.63
N ALA A 355 2.82 5.51 1.37
CA ALA A 355 1.43 5.79 1.07
C ALA A 355 0.73 6.31 2.33
N THR A 356 0.13 7.50 2.24
CA THR A 356 -0.54 8.16 3.35
C THR A 356 -1.98 8.44 2.97
N TRP A 357 -2.93 8.03 3.81
CA TRP A 357 -4.35 8.33 3.67
C TRP A 357 -4.73 9.41 4.67
N ASN A 358 -5.52 10.36 4.17
CA ASN A 358 -6.13 11.40 4.97
C ASN A 358 -7.61 11.48 4.58
N TRP A 359 -8.48 11.01 5.47
CA TRP A 359 -9.93 10.96 5.27
C TRP A 359 -10.64 12.00 6.12
N LEU A 360 -11.65 12.63 5.53
CA LEU A 360 -12.47 13.68 6.11
C LEU A 360 -13.95 13.37 5.93
N GLU A 361 -14.79 13.79 6.87
CA GLU A 361 -16.24 13.75 6.72
C GLU A 361 -16.81 15.04 6.09
N TYR A 362 -17.92 14.91 5.35
CA TYR A 362 -18.53 15.95 4.50
C TYR A 362 -19.00 17.23 5.25
N GLN A 363 -19.19 17.20 6.57
CA GLN A 363 -19.54 18.39 7.35
C GLN A 363 -18.47 18.69 8.39
N PRO A 364 -17.93 19.92 8.44
CA PRO A 364 -16.83 20.32 9.35
C PRO A 364 -17.28 20.49 10.81
N ALA A 365 -18.33 19.78 11.23
CA ALA A 365 -18.71 19.72 12.63
C ALA A 365 -18.24 18.38 13.19
N MET A 366 -17.24 18.46 14.06
CA MET A 366 -16.62 17.38 14.87
C MET A 366 -15.39 16.71 14.27
N ASP A 367 -14.37 16.60 15.13
CA ASP A 367 -13.12 15.80 15.12
C ASP A 367 -13.16 14.45 14.36
N ASN A 368 -13.43 14.45 13.06
CA ASN A 368 -13.57 13.23 12.26
C ASN A 368 -12.46 13.02 11.21
N ASP A 369 -11.26 13.56 11.47
CA ASP A 369 -10.08 13.40 10.62
C ASP A 369 -9.38 12.06 10.93
N THR A 370 -9.24 11.20 9.93
CA THR A 370 -8.50 9.93 10.05
C THR A 370 -7.27 9.96 9.17
N MET A 371 -6.09 9.87 9.79
CA MET A 371 -4.79 9.88 9.14
C MET A 371 -3.95 8.67 9.53
N PHE A 372 -3.47 7.95 8.51
CA PHE A 372 -2.55 6.82 8.68
C PHE A 372 -1.66 6.67 7.45
N GLN A 373 -0.52 6.00 7.63
CA GLN A 373 0.49 5.82 6.60
C GLN A 373 1.04 4.39 6.61
N VAL A 374 1.32 3.87 5.43
CA VAL A 374 2.14 2.67 5.23
C VAL A 374 3.44 3.05 4.58
N VAL A 375 4.53 2.49 5.09
CA VAL A 375 5.86 2.57 4.49
C VAL A 375 6.33 1.15 4.19
N LEU A 376 6.57 0.86 2.92
CA LEU A 376 7.23 -0.35 2.47
C LEU A 376 8.71 -0.02 2.27
N VAL A 377 9.62 -0.76 2.91
CA VAL A 377 11.07 -0.55 2.76
C VAL A 377 11.77 -1.86 2.46
N SER A 378 12.73 -1.83 1.54
CA SER A 378 13.48 -3.03 1.17
C SER A 378 14.89 -2.72 0.65
N ASP A 379 15.80 -3.67 0.87
CA ASP A 379 17.12 -3.73 0.24
C ASP A 379 17.16 -4.66 -0.99
N GLY A 380 16.00 -5.20 -1.39
CA GLY A 380 15.83 -6.20 -2.45
C GLY A 380 15.78 -7.65 -1.97
N ASN A 381 16.24 -7.93 -0.73
CA ASN A 381 16.22 -9.25 -0.09
C ASN A 381 15.40 -9.25 1.21
N MET A 382 15.71 -8.33 2.13
CA MET A 382 14.95 -8.05 3.34
C MET A 382 13.88 -7.01 3.07
N SER A 383 12.74 -7.13 3.75
CA SER A 383 11.63 -6.21 3.57
C SER A 383 10.86 -5.98 4.85
N PHE A 384 10.35 -4.77 4.99
CA PHE A 384 9.56 -4.39 6.15
C PHE A 384 8.34 -3.56 5.73
N VAL A 385 7.26 -3.77 6.45
CA VAL A 385 6.05 -2.96 6.42
C VAL A 385 6.00 -2.15 7.72
N MET A 386 5.98 -0.83 7.61
CA MET A 386 5.68 0.06 8.73
C MET A 386 4.26 0.61 8.57
N MET A 387 3.48 0.60 9.64
CA MET A 387 2.18 1.23 9.74
C MET A 387 2.28 2.36 10.78
N ASN A 388 2.00 3.59 10.36
CA ASN A 388 2.12 4.79 11.16
C ASN A 388 0.72 5.41 11.32
N TYR A 389 0.33 5.72 12.56
CA TYR A 389 -1.00 6.20 12.91
C TYR A 389 -0.93 7.62 13.48
N GLY A 390 -1.79 8.50 12.97
CA GLY A 390 -1.92 9.90 13.34
C GLY A 390 -3.18 10.12 14.15
N ASN A 391 -3.90 11.21 13.93
CA ASN A 391 -5.26 11.32 14.45
C ASN A 391 -6.16 10.26 13.80
N LEU A 392 -6.90 9.50 14.60
CA LEU A 392 -7.88 8.51 14.12
C LEU A 392 -9.24 8.89 14.70
N ALA A 393 -10.20 9.13 13.82
CA ALA A 393 -11.55 9.43 14.25
C ALA A 393 -12.32 8.15 14.63
N PRO A 394 -13.20 8.20 15.65
CA PRO A 394 -14.15 7.12 15.87
C PRO A 394 -15.03 6.90 14.63
N THR A 395 -15.27 5.65 14.26
CA THR A 395 -16.10 5.30 13.10
C THR A 395 -17.23 4.34 13.48
N SER A 396 -18.29 4.30 12.68
CA SER A 396 -19.35 3.30 12.81
C SER A 396 -19.08 2.05 11.96
N GLU A 397 -18.08 2.10 11.09
CA GLU A 397 -17.68 1.00 10.20
C GLU A 397 -16.65 0.08 10.85
N ASN A 398 -16.66 -1.20 10.51
CA ASN A 398 -15.62 -2.13 10.98
C ASN A 398 -14.29 -1.83 10.29
N VAL A 399 -13.25 -1.57 11.09
CA VAL A 399 -11.89 -1.31 10.58
C VAL A 399 -11.00 -2.54 10.77
N GLN A 400 -10.56 -3.18 9.69
CA GLN A 400 -9.55 -4.23 9.75
C GLN A 400 -8.14 -3.63 9.71
N VAL A 401 -7.26 -4.10 10.60
CA VAL A 401 -5.85 -3.70 10.65
C VAL A 401 -4.95 -4.93 10.62
N GLY A 402 -3.94 -4.93 9.75
CA GLY A 402 -2.93 -5.97 9.66
C GLY A 402 -2.46 -6.25 8.23
N TYR A 403 -2.01 -7.47 7.98
CA TYR A 403 -1.64 -7.93 6.65
C TYR A 403 -2.02 -9.39 6.47
N ASP A 404 -2.19 -9.81 5.23
CA ASP A 404 -2.56 -11.17 4.90
C ASP A 404 -1.94 -11.55 3.56
N SER A 405 -1.23 -12.67 3.53
CA SER A 405 -0.61 -13.18 2.31
C SER A 405 -1.54 -14.12 1.57
N LEU A 406 -1.12 -14.56 0.39
CA LEU A 406 -1.83 -15.53 -0.43
C LEU A 406 -2.34 -16.73 0.38
N ASN A 407 -3.65 -16.99 0.32
CA ASN A 407 -4.40 -18.01 1.07
C ASN A 407 -4.21 -17.96 2.59
N SER A 408 -3.79 -16.82 3.13
CA SER A 408 -3.47 -16.64 4.54
C SER A 408 -2.42 -17.61 5.06
N SER A 409 -1.43 -17.93 4.22
CA SER A 409 -0.26 -18.73 4.63
C SER A 409 0.54 -18.04 5.74
N ASN A 410 0.60 -16.70 5.69
CA ASN A 410 1.11 -15.81 6.71
C ASN A 410 0.17 -14.64 6.84
N TYR A 411 -0.20 -14.29 8.07
CA TYR A 411 -1.03 -13.12 8.32
C TYR A 411 -0.78 -12.57 9.71
N PHE A 412 -1.13 -11.31 9.88
CA PHE A 412 -1.24 -10.66 11.16
C PHE A 412 -2.56 -9.91 11.18
N SER A 413 -3.37 -10.16 12.21
CA SER A 413 -4.56 -9.38 12.51
C SER A 413 -4.33 -8.70 13.85
N MET A 414 -4.46 -7.39 13.89
CA MET A 414 -4.29 -6.64 15.11
C MET A 414 -5.38 -7.01 16.13
N ALA A 415 -5.03 -7.10 17.41
CA ALA A 415 -6.02 -7.32 18.46
C ALA A 415 -7.04 -6.17 18.43
N GLU A 416 -8.33 -6.49 18.59
CA GLU A 416 -9.45 -5.53 18.54
C GLU A 416 -9.72 -4.89 17.17
N SER A 417 -9.01 -5.31 16.11
CA SER A 417 -9.42 -5.00 14.74
C SER A 417 -10.80 -5.60 14.40
N PHE A 418 -11.41 -5.04 13.36
CA PHE A 418 -12.77 -5.27 12.90
C PHE A 418 -13.86 -4.77 13.86
N GLN A 419 -13.57 -3.66 14.54
CA GLN A 419 -14.49 -2.92 15.41
C GLN A 419 -14.55 -1.44 14.99
N GLY A 420 -15.59 -0.71 15.41
CA GLY A 420 -15.82 0.69 15.00
C GLY A 420 -14.91 1.73 15.68
N ASN A 421 -14.28 1.41 16.80
CA ASN A 421 -13.47 2.38 17.54
C ASN A 421 -12.06 1.84 17.79
N ILE A 422 -11.15 2.11 16.87
CA ILE A 422 -9.72 1.71 16.96
C ILE A 422 -8.81 2.95 17.03
N THR A 423 -9.22 3.95 17.81
CA THR A 423 -8.52 5.24 17.94
C THR A 423 -7.22 5.15 18.74
N ASP A 424 -7.08 4.12 19.58
CA ASP A 424 -5.89 3.91 20.40
C ASP A 424 -4.61 3.58 19.60
N LEU A 425 -4.71 3.27 18.31
CA LEU A 425 -3.52 2.90 17.51
C LEU A 425 -2.48 4.01 17.46
N SER A 426 -2.90 5.27 17.53
CA SER A 426 -2.04 6.45 17.62
C SER A 426 -1.09 6.42 18.84
N PHE A 427 -1.41 5.59 19.84
CA PHE A 427 -0.68 5.46 21.10
C PHE A 427 -0.06 4.07 21.32
N THR A 428 -0.30 3.10 20.42
CA THR A 428 0.26 1.74 20.54
C THR A 428 1.47 1.54 19.63
N SER A 429 2.29 0.54 19.94
CA SER A 429 3.48 0.21 19.15
C SER A 429 4.02 -1.18 19.49
N ASN A 430 4.65 -1.85 18.51
CA ASN A 430 5.51 -3.02 18.74
C ASN A 430 7.02 -2.70 18.72
N VAL A 431 7.39 -1.44 18.48
CA VAL A 431 8.79 -0.95 18.39
C VAL A 431 9.06 0.21 19.35
N ASN A 432 8.22 0.39 20.36
CA ASN A 432 8.34 1.45 21.37
C ASN A 432 8.38 2.88 20.79
N THR A 433 7.74 3.09 19.63
CA THR A 433 7.54 4.39 18.99
C THR A 433 6.03 4.60 18.86
N SER A 434 5.46 5.54 19.63
CA SER A 434 3.99 5.76 19.66
C SER A 434 3.40 5.86 18.25
N GLY A 435 2.34 5.13 17.98
CA GLY A 435 1.65 5.15 16.70
C GLY A 435 2.35 4.34 15.60
N ARG A 436 3.46 3.65 15.86
CA ARG A 436 4.23 2.92 14.85
C ARG A 436 4.23 1.42 15.11
N TRP A 437 3.89 0.67 14.07
CA TRP A 437 4.00 -0.77 14.01
C TRP A 437 4.91 -1.20 12.87
N VAL A 438 5.89 -2.08 13.12
CA VAL A 438 6.86 -2.53 12.10
C VAL A 438 6.88 -4.04 12.03
N PHE A 439 6.78 -4.58 10.82
CA PHE A 439 6.77 -6.01 10.55
C PHE A 439 7.83 -6.36 9.53
N ARG A 440 8.69 -7.34 9.84
CA ARG A 440 9.56 -7.96 8.84
C ARG A 440 8.75 -8.92 7.98
N THR A 441 8.84 -8.77 6.67
CA THR A 441 7.97 -9.46 5.70
C THR A 441 8.70 -10.28 4.65
N ASP A 442 10.03 -10.31 4.64
CA ASP A 442 10.81 -11.15 3.72
C ASP A 442 10.90 -12.62 4.14
N TYR A 443 10.69 -12.89 5.44
CA TYR A 443 10.97 -14.19 6.06
C TYR A 443 9.74 -14.76 6.77
N CYS A 444 9.60 -16.09 6.73
CA CYS A 444 8.51 -16.83 7.35
C CYS A 444 9.05 -17.84 8.37
N LEU A 445 8.58 -17.78 9.62
CA LEU A 445 9.03 -18.66 10.72
C LEU A 445 8.64 -20.14 10.56
N ASN A 446 7.67 -20.46 9.70
CA ASN A 446 7.13 -21.81 9.49
C ASN A 446 7.37 -22.34 8.05
N ASP A 447 8.51 -22.01 7.43
CA ASP A 447 8.84 -22.45 6.06
C ASP A 447 7.71 -22.15 5.05
N CYS A 448 7.26 -20.90 4.99
CA CYS A 448 6.36 -20.44 3.92
C CYS A 448 7.12 -19.94 2.69
N LEU A 449 8.45 -20.01 2.70
CA LEU A 449 9.15 -20.35 1.48
C LEU A 449 8.41 -21.60 0.99
N PHE A 450 7.69 -21.50 -0.13
CA PHE A 450 7.23 -22.67 -0.86
C PHE A 450 8.33 -23.71 -0.71
N GLN A 451 8.13 -24.74 0.11
CA GLN A 451 9.05 -25.86 0.08
C GLN A 451 8.75 -26.41 -1.30
N GLU A 452 9.46 -25.89 -2.31
CA GLU A 452 9.26 -26.20 -3.70
C GLU A 452 9.28 -27.71 -3.66
N ASN A 453 8.13 -28.33 -3.90
CA ASN A 453 7.97 -29.76 -3.65
C ASN A 453 8.65 -30.53 -4.79
N PHE A 454 9.76 -29.98 -5.25
CA PHE A 454 10.62 -30.38 -6.31
C PHE A 454 11.41 -31.57 -5.81
N TYR A 455 11.70 -32.45 -6.75
CA TYR A 455 12.78 -33.39 -6.60
C TYR A 455 14.08 -32.59 -6.53
N PRO A 456 15.09 -33.01 -5.74
CA PRO A 456 16.39 -32.34 -5.69
C PRO A 456 16.88 -32.03 -7.11
N TYR A 457 17.49 -30.88 -7.36
CA TYR A 457 17.84 -30.47 -8.72
C TYR A 457 19.12 -29.62 -8.75
N GLY A 458 19.58 -29.33 -9.95
CA GLY A 458 20.75 -28.52 -10.21
C GLY A 458 22.07 -29.31 -10.27
N PRO A 459 23.18 -28.65 -10.64
CA PRO A 459 24.45 -29.32 -10.91
C PRO A 459 25.01 -30.10 -9.71
N SER A 460 24.73 -29.65 -8.48
CA SER A 460 25.14 -30.33 -7.24
C SER A 460 24.47 -31.69 -7.06
N ASN A 461 23.32 -31.92 -7.70
CA ASN A 461 22.61 -33.20 -7.73
C ASN A 461 22.94 -34.03 -8.98
N GLY A 462 23.95 -33.63 -9.76
CA GLY A 462 24.39 -34.32 -10.97
C GLY A 462 23.57 -33.99 -12.23
N ASP A 463 22.79 -32.90 -12.21
CA ASP A 463 22.02 -32.50 -13.39
C ASP A 463 22.91 -31.96 -14.51
N THR A 464 22.52 -32.25 -15.75
CA THR A 464 23.03 -31.55 -16.93
C THR A 464 22.32 -30.21 -17.07
N VAL A 465 23.08 -29.15 -17.29
CA VAL A 465 22.54 -27.79 -17.47
C VAL A 465 22.29 -27.52 -18.95
N ASN A 466 21.11 -27.00 -19.27
CA ASN A 466 20.76 -26.56 -20.62
C ASN A 466 21.53 -25.30 -21.02
N PRO A 467 21.75 -25.06 -22.33
CA PRO A 467 22.39 -23.83 -22.80
C PRO A 467 21.66 -22.57 -22.30
N SER A 468 22.43 -21.60 -21.80
CA SER A 468 21.95 -20.27 -21.37
C SER A 468 21.83 -19.36 -22.59
N VAL A 469 20.77 -19.57 -23.37
CA VAL A 469 20.46 -18.84 -24.62
C VAL A 469 18.95 -18.61 -24.74
N ASP A 470 18.56 -17.50 -25.33
CA ASP A 470 17.16 -17.21 -25.65
C ASP A 470 16.62 -18.22 -26.71
N ASP A 471 15.41 -18.74 -26.50
CA ASP A 471 14.80 -19.86 -27.27
C ASP A 471 15.70 -21.11 -27.46
N GLY A 472 16.54 -21.41 -26.47
CA GLY A 472 17.41 -22.59 -26.49
C GLY A 472 16.70 -23.94 -26.32
N SER A 473 17.48 -25.01 -26.50
CA SER A 473 17.07 -26.41 -26.28
C SER A 473 18.28 -27.24 -25.87
N SER A 474 18.02 -28.36 -25.19
CA SER A 474 18.99 -29.46 -25.10
C SER A 474 19.25 -30.06 -26.50
N SER A 475 20.36 -30.78 -26.65
CA SER A 475 20.48 -31.80 -27.70
C SER A 475 19.45 -32.92 -27.47
N ALA A 476 19.30 -33.84 -28.43
CA ALA A 476 18.51 -35.05 -28.21
C ALA A 476 19.06 -35.81 -27.00
N ILE A 477 18.19 -36.15 -26.05
CA ILE A 477 18.52 -36.90 -24.84
C ILE A 477 18.01 -38.33 -25.01
N PRO A 478 18.89 -39.32 -25.26
CA PRO A 478 18.50 -40.72 -25.29
C PRO A 478 18.00 -41.16 -23.92
N LEU A 479 16.83 -41.78 -23.87
CA LEU A 479 16.26 -42.31 -22.63
C LEU A 479 16.87 -43.67 -22.31
N ILE A 480 17.33 -43.85 -21.07
CA ILE A 480 17.87 -45.13 -20.58
C ILE A 480 16.80 -46.22 -20.67
N ASN A 481 15.54 -45.88 -20.37
CA ASN A 481 14.37 -46.73 -20.57
C ASN A 481 13.37 -46.01 -21.49
N THR A 482 12.64 -46.76 -22.32
CA THR A 482 11.54 -46.19 -23.11
C THR A 482 10.46 -45.62 -22.20
N PHE A 483 9.93 -44.44 -22.55
CA PHE A 483 8.83 -43.79 -21.85
C PHE A 483 7.51 -43.99 -22.61
N PRO A 484 6.55 -44.77 -22.08
CA PRO A 484 5.22 -44.86 -22.65
C PRO A 484 4.49 -43.52 -22.53
N TYR A 485 3.89 -43.02 -23.61
CA TYR A 485 3.09 -41.80 -23.59
C TYR A 485 2.01 -41.87 -24.67
N PHE A 486 0.75 -41.88 -24.26
CA PHE A 486 -0.44 -42.00 -25.13
C PHE A 486 -0.38 -43.19 -26.10
N GLY A 487 -0.06 -44.38 -25.59
CA GLY A 487 0.02 -45.61 -26.38
C GLY A 487 1.26 -45.75 -27.26
N ASN A 488 2.11 -44.72 -27.33
CA ASN A 488 3.39 -44.75 -28.04
C ASN A 488 4.55 -44.91 -27.05
N ALA A 489 5.66 -45.49 -27.50
CA ALA A 489 6.87 -45.63 -26.69
C ALA A 489 7.98 -44.74 -27.26
N TYR A 490 8.46 -43.79 -26.47
CA TYR A 490 9.51 -42.86 -26.87
C TYR A 490 10.85 -43.27 -26.28
N ASN A 491 11.93 -43.07 -27.02
CA ASN A 491 13.29 -43.44 -26.65
C ASN A 491 14.26 -42.24 -26.55
N GLN A 492 13.77 -41.04 -26.83
CA GLN A 492 14.54 -39.80 -26.70
C GLN A 492 13.60 -38.63 -26.38
N LEU A 493 14.13 -37.57 -25.79
CA LEU A 493 13.40 -36.31 -25.60
C LEU A 493 14.31 -35.07 -25.70
N TYR A 494 13.70 -33.90 -25.74
CA TYR A 494 14.35 -32.59 -25.69
C TYR A 494 13.79 -31.76 -24.54
N VAL A 495 14.65 -31.02 -23.84
CA VAL A 495 14.25 -30.02 -22.83
C VAL A 495 14.39 -28.64 -23.46
N LYS A 496 13.26 -27.96 -23.72
CA LYS A 496 13.26 -26.61 -24.32
C LYS A 496 13.33 -25.53 -23.25
N ASN A 497 14.08 -24.46 -23.52
CA ASN A 497 14.19 -23.34 -22.58
C ASN A 497 12.83 -22.69 -22.30
N MET A 498 11.94 -22.68 -23.29
CA MET A 498 10.56 -22.19 -23.21
C MET A 498 9.62 -23.00 -22.28
N GLY A 499 10.08 -24.04 -21.59
CA GLY A 499 9.27 -24.72 -20.57
C GLY A 499 8.40 -25.87 -21.09
N LEU A 500 8.89 -26.56 -22.12
CA LEU A 500 8.28 -27.77 -22.67
C LEU A 500 9.29 -28.89 -22.92
N LEU A 501 8.80 -30.13 -22.89
CA LEU A 501 9.48 -31.32 -23.39
C LEU A 501 8.83 -31.80 -24.68
N THR A 502 9.65 -32.24 -25.64
CA THR A 502 9.22 -32.89 -26.90
C THR A 502 10.00 -34.19 -27.11
N PHE A 503 9.51 -35.12 -27.93
CA PHE A 503 10.15 -36.43 -28.13
C PHE A 503 10.76 -36.62 -29.52
N ASP A 504 10.05 -36.27 -30.59
CA ASP A 504 10.49 -36.64 -31.95
C ASP A 504 11.35 -35.58 -32.66
N GLN A 505 11.20 -34.32 -32.29
CA GLN A 505 11.90 -33.19 -32.92
C GLN A 505 12.09 -32.03 -31.95
N SER A 506 13.16 -31.25 -32.17
CA SER A 506 13.28 -29.91 -31.60
C SER A 506 12.32 -29.00 -32.36
N VAL A 507 11.34 -28.42 -31.65
CA VAL A 507 10.33 -27.56 -32.26
C VAL A 507 10.73 -26.10 -32.05
N SER A 508 10.78 -25.34 -33.14
CA SER A 508 10.81 -23.86 -33.13
C SER A 508 9.37 -23.35 -33.20
N SER A 509 8.67 -23.31 -32.07
CA SER A 509 7.32 -22.73 -32.02
C SER A 509 7.40 -21.28 -31.56
N SER A 510 6.83 -20.38 -32.34
CA SER A 510 6.81 -18.95 -32.06
C SER A 510 5.85 -18.56 -30.93
N TYR A 511 4.97 -19.49 -30.48
CA TYR A 511 3.85 -19.14 -29.61
C TYR A 511 3.38 -20.29 -28.68
N PRO A 512 3.22 -20.04 -27.36
CA PRO A 512 2.66 -20.98 -26.39
C PRO A 512 1.21 -21.38 -26.71
N TYR A 513 1.03 -22.56 -27.30
CA TYR A 513 -0.28 -23.11 -27.65
C TYR A 513 -0.28 -24.64 -27.67
N LEU A 514 -0.93 -25.28 -26.71
CA LEU A 514 -0.97 -26.73 -26.47
C LEU A 514 -1.77 -27.53 -27.49
N TYR A 515 -2.56 -26.89 -28.34
CA TYR A 515 -3.18 -27.56 -29.47
C TYR A 515 -2.14 -27.66 -30.60
N THR A 516 -1.32 -28.72 -30.51
CA THR A 516 -0.15 -28.96 -31.37
C THR A 516 -0.33 -30.22 -32.22
N SER A 517 0.36 -30.27 -33.35
CA SER A 517 0.51 -31.48 -34.19
C SER A 517 1.70 -32.36 -33.77
N TYR A 518 2.34 -32.03 -32.66
CA TYR A 518 3.49 -32.74 -32.11
C TYR A 518 3.28 -33.00 -30.62
N VAL A 519 3.93 -34.04 -30.11
CA VAL A 519 3.86 -34.45 -28.71
C VAL A 519 4.57 -33.42 -27.84
N ALA A 520 3.87 -32.91 -26.82
CA ALA A 520 4.41 -31.91 -25.92
C ALA A 520 3.98 -32.17 -24.46
N ILE A 521 4.94 -32.06 -23.54
CA ILE A 521 4.70 -32.00 -22.10
C ILE A 521 5.16 -30.62 -21.64
N ALA A 522 4.23 -29.73 -21.28
CA ALA A 522 4.52 -28.35 -20.93
C ALA A 522 4.20 -28.11 -19.45
N PRO A 523 5.13 -28.34 -18.51
CA PRO A 523 4.90 -27.92 -17.12
C PRO A 523 4.53 -26.44 -17.05
N LEU A 524 5.21 -25.58 -17.81
CA LEU A 524 4.84 -24.17 -17.97
C LEU A 524 5.47 -23.60 -19.25
N TRP A 525 4.75 -23.62 -20.36
CA TRP A 525 5.24 -23.11 -21.63
C TRP A 525 5.01 -21.60 -21.76
N SER A 526 6.12 -20.87 -21.89
CA SER A 526 6.13 -19.43 -22.17
C SER A 526 7.46 -18.98 -22.78
N TYR A 527 7.69 -17.67 -22.89
CA TYR A 527 8.92 -17.07 -23.40
C TYR A 527 9.98 -16.93 -22.30
N TRP A 528 10.41 -18.05 -21.73
CA TRP A 528 11.44 -18.02 -20.69
C TRP A 528 12.83 -17.76 -21.28
N ASN A 529 13.58 -16.86 -20.65
CA ASN A 529 14.90 -16.43 -21.03
C ASN A 529 15.90 -16.72 -19.92
N ASN A 530 16.55 -17.89 -20.01
CA ASN A 530 17.62 -18.28 -19.11
C ASN A 530 19.00 -17.68 -19.46
N ALA A 531 19.11 -16.88 -20.54
CA ALA A 531 20.28 -16.05 -20.81
C ALA A 531 20.26 -14.77 -19.95
N LYS A 532 19.06 -14.30 -19.57
CA LYS A 532 18.89 -13.21 -18.62
C LYS A 532 19.08 -13.67 -17.17
N SER A 533 18.33 -14.67 -16.72
CA SER A 533 18.44 -15.20 -15.36
C SER A 533 17.92 -16.63 -15.23
N GLY A 534 18.38 -17.32 -14.20
CA GLY A 534 17.92 -18.67 -13.86
C GLY A 534 18.69 -19.78 -14.57
N VAL A 535 18.43 -21.01 -14.13
CA VAL A 535 19.09 -22.22 -14.61
C VAL A 535 18.04 -23.23 -15.01
N ILE A 536 18.30 -23.91 -16.12
CA ILE A 536 17.48 -25.02 -16.59
C ILE A 536 18.35 -26.27 -16.53
N SER A 537 17.93 -27.27 -15.77
CA SER A 537 18.73 -28.48 -15.54
C SER A 537 17.87 -29.73 -15.60
N TYR A 538 18.48 -30.86 -15.96
CA TYR A 538 17.79 -32.15 -16.04
C TYR A 538 18.69 -33.35 -15.72
N ARG A 539 18.07 -34.45 -15.29
CA ARG A 539 18.74 -35.76 -15.12
C ARG A 539 17.82 -36.95 -15.32
N GLN A 540 18.43 -38.10 -15.59
CA GLN A 540 17.78 -39.41 -15.55
C GLN A 540 18.22 -40.18 -14.31
N VAL A 541 17.29 -40.90 -13.68
CA VAL A 541 17.53 -41.66 -12.46
C VAL A 541 16.96 -43.07 -12.61
N THR A 542 17.78 -44.08 -12.31
CA THR A 542 17.41 -45.51 -12.32
C THR A 542 17.68 -46.21 -10.99
N SER A 543 18.15 -45.49 -9.96
CA SER A 543 18.37 -46.02 -8.61
C SER A 543 18.42 -44.87 -7.58
N GLY A 544 18.40 -45.21 -6.28
CA GLY A 544 18.58 -44.22 -5.21
C GLY A 544 17.28 -43.59 -4.68
N SER A 545 17.43 -42.54 -3.86
CA SER A 545 16.35 -41.91 -3.10
C SER A 545 15.27 -41.28 -3.97
N ASP A 546 15.63 -40.68 -5.11
CA ASP A 546 14.65 -40.06 -6.01
C ASP A 546 13.73 -41.11 -6.66
N LEU A 547 14.28 -42.28 -7.03
CA LEU A 547 13.50 -43.39 -7.57
C LEU A 547 12.55 -43.97 -6.51
N GLN A 548 13.01 -44.06 -5.26
CA GLN A 548 12.19 -44.47 -4.12
C GLN A 548 11.08 -43.46 -3.83
N ARG A 549 11.39 -42.16 -3.86
CA ARG A 549 10.41 -41.09 -3.72
C ARG A 549 9.36 -41.15 -4.82
N ALA A 550 9.77 -41.30 -6.08
CA ALA A 550 8.86 -41.45 -7.22
C ALA A 550 7.91 -42.65 -7.05
N THR A 551 8.44 -43.78 -6.58
CA THR A 551 7.64 -44.95 -6.24
C THR A 551 6.62 -44.66 -5.13
N SER A 552 7.06 -43.98 -4.06
CA SER A 552 6.20 -43.59 -2.95
C SER A 552 5.11 -42.61 -3.38
N ASP A 553 5.45 -41.57 -4.14
CA ASP A 553 4.52 -40.55 -4.63
C ASP A 553 3.41 -41.20 -5.47
N ILE A 554 3.76 -42.05 -6.44
CA ILE A 554 2.76 -42.73 -7.28
C ILE A 554 1.89 -43.67 -6.45
N ASN A 555 2.45 -44.47 -5.54
CA ASN A 555 1.65 -45.36 -4.70
C ASN A 555 0.78 -44.61 -3.69
N GLN A 556 1.18 -43.42 -3.26
CA GLN A 556 0.36 -42.57 -2.41
C GLN A 556 -0.90 -42.08 -3.15
N TYR A 557 -0.75 -41.69 -4.42
CA TYR A 557 -1.87 -41.16 -5.21
C TYR A 557 -2.69 -42.25 -5.91
N PHE A 558 -2.06 -43.40 -6.21
CA PHE A 558 -2.64 -44.54 -6.92
C PHE A 558 -2.37 -45.86 -6.18
N PRO A 559 -2.89 -46.03 -4.94
CA PRO A 559 -2.56 -47.16 -4.07
C PRO A 559 -2.95 -48.53 -4.67
N GLN A 560 -3.90 -48.56 -5.59
CA GLN A 560 -4.34 -49.79 -6.26
C GLN A 560 -3.36 -50.34 -7.30
N LEU A 561 -2.32 -49.59 -7.69
CA LEU A 561 -1.44 -49.97 -8.81
C LEU A 561 -0.25 -50.86 -8.38
N ASN A 562 0.15 -50.86 -7.10
CA ASN A 562 1.39 -51.49 -6.64
C ASN A 562 2.59 -51.13 -7.53
N PHE A 563 2.73 -49.85 -7.83
CA PHE A 563 3.70 -49.34 -8.78
C PHE A 563 5.12 -49.38 -8.19
N VAL A 564 6.13 -49.66 -9.02
CA VAL A 564 7.55 -49.58 -8.65
C VAL A 564 8.27 -48.88 -9.78
N ALA A 565 8.79 -47.67 -9.55
CA ALA A 565 9.51 -46.93 -10.57
C ALA A 565 10.81 -47.67 -10.93
N THR A 566 11.10 -47.81 -12.22
CA THR A 566 12.40 -48.27 -12.72
C THR A 566 13.19 -47.16 -13.40
N TRP A 567 12.52 -46.05 -13.72
CA TRP A 567 13.12 -44.89 -14.37
C TRP A 567 12.38 -43.61 -14.01
N VAL A 568 13.14 -42.54 -13.78
CA VAL A 568 12.64 -41.18 -13.52
C VAL A 568 13.46 -40.17 -14.32
N PHE A 569 12.81 -39.19 -14.93
CA PHE A 569 13.43 -38.02 -15.52
C PHE A 569 12.96 -36.77 -14.80
N ILE A 570 13.89 -35.91 -14.39
CA ILE A 570 13.60 -34.65 -13.69
C ILE A 570 14.14 -33.53 -14.56
N ALA A 571 13.31 -32.52 -14.86
CA ALA A 571 13.76 -31.27 -15.46
C ALA A 571 13.18 -30.07 -14.70
N THR A 572 14.04 -29.11 -14.36
CA THR A 572 13.70 -27.95 -13.54
C THR A 572 14.09 -26.67 -14.26
N TRP A 573 13.18 -25.71 -14.28
CA TRP A 573 13.44 -24.31 -14.63
C TRP A 573 13.43 -23.57 -13.30
N ASP A 574 14.61 -23.14 -12.85
CA ASP A 574 14.77 -22.44 -11.58
C ASP A 574 15.07 -20.97 -11.84
N SER A 575 14.22 -20.10 -11.29
CA SER A 575 14.39 -18.65 -11.26
C SER A 575 14.55 -18.02 -12.65
N VAL A 576 13.85 -18.57 -13.64
CA VAL A 576 13.92 -18.11 -15.03
C VAL A 576 13.14 -16.81 -15.23
N ALA A 577 13.72 -15.91 -16.03
CA ALA A 577 13.08 -14.67 -16.47
C ALA A 577 12.08 -14.93 -17.60
N PHE A 578 11.02 -14.13 -17.68
CA PHE A 578 10.15 -14.02 -18.84
C PHE A 578 10.66 -12.91 -19.74
N ASN A 579 10.98 -13.22 -21.00
CA ASN A 579 11.60 -12.30 -21.94
C ASN A 579 12.81 -11.57 -21.30
N ASN A 580 12.77 -10.24 -21.25
CA ASN A 580 13.81 -9.43 -20.62
C ASN A 580 13.33 -8.81 -19.29
N MET A 581 12.29 -9.36 -18.66
CA MET A 581 11.76 -8.89 -17.38
C MET A 581 12.49 -9.56 -16.21
N ASP A 582 12.70 -8.84 -15.11
CA ASP A 582 13.31 -9.37 -13.86
C ASP A 582 12.32 -10.23 -13.05
N THR A 583 11.60 -11.13 -13.73
CA THR A 583 10.75 -12.13 -13.09
C THR A 583 11.62 -13.28 -12.62
N GLU A 584 11.33 -13.85 -11.45
CA GLU A 584 11.98 -15.08 -11.01
C GLU A 584 10.92 -16.18 -10.87
N THR A 585 10.80 -17.05 -11.88
CA THR A 585 9.79 -18.12 -11.93
C THR A 585 10.47 -19.49 -11.86
N SER A 586 9.96 -20.38 -11.00
CA SER A 586 10.50 -21.72 -10.78
C SER A 586 9.40 -22.79 -10.92
N PHE A 587 9.66 -23.81 -11.74
CA PHE A 587 8.77 -24.95 -11.97
C PHE A 587 9.55 -26.20 -12.40
N GLN A 588 8.97 -27.37 -12.17
CA GLN A 588 9.60 -28.66 -12.43
C GLN A 588 8.64 -29.65 -13.09
N VAL A 589 9.15 -30.47 -14.00
CA VAL A 589 8.49 -31.68 -14.51
C VAL A 589 9.24 -32.92 -14.08
N VAL A 590 8.50 -33.97 -13.71
CA VAL A 590 9.04 -35.29 -13.40
C VAL A 590 8.30 -36.35 -14.20
N LEU A 591 9.01 -37.09 -15.05
CA LEU A 591 8.49 -38.26 -15.77
C LEU A 591 8.86 -39.51 -14.98
N ILE A 592 7.91 -40.39 -14.72
CA ILE A 592 8.11 -41.60 -13.91
C ILE A 592 7.60 -42.81 -14.70
N SER A 593 8.39 -43.89 -14.79
CA SER A 593 7.97 -45.12 -15.46
C SER A 593 8.52 -46.39 -14.83
N ASN A 594 7.80 -47.50 -15.02
CA ASN A 594 8.28 -48.85 -14.75
C ASN A 594 8.49 -49.69 -16.03
N GLY A 595 8.41 -49.06 -17.21
CA GLY A 595 8.49 -49.70 -18.53
C GLY A 595 7.13 -50.05 -19.16
N GLY A 596 6.07 -50.23 -18.36
CA GLY A 596 4.70 -50.46 -18.86
C GLY A 596 3.72 -49.32 -18.51
N GLN A 597 3.85 -48.76 -17.30
CA GLN A 597 3.09 -47.63 -16.81
C GLN A 597 3.97 -46.38 -16.78
N SER A 598 3.34 -45.22 -16.97
CA SER A 598 4.02 -43.93 -16.98
C SER A 598 3.16 -42.83 -16.38
N PHE A 599 3.84 -41.88 -15.75
CA PHE A 599 3.25 -40.72 -15.11
C PHE A 599 4.04 -39.46 -15.41
N VAL A 600 3.34 -38.34 -15.48
CA VAL A 600 3.90 -36.99 -15.59
C VAL A 600 3.47 -36.19 -14.37
N LEU A 601 4.44 -35.63 -13.66
CA LEU A 601 4.22 -34.74 -12.53
C LEU A 601 4.66 -33.34 -12.92
N PHE A 602 3.85 -32.33 -12.60
CA PHE A 602 4.27 -30.93 -12.58
C PHE A 602 4.30 -30.45 -11.14
N ASN A 603 5.39 -29.80 -10.76
CA ASN A 603 5.53 -29.11 -9.49
C ASN A 603 5.74 -27.62 -9.77
N TYR A 604 4.94 -26.77 -9.15
CA TYR A 604 5.03 -25.31 -9.26
C TYR A 604 5.64 -24.74 -7.98
N GLY A 605 6.77 -24.05 -8.12
CA GLY A 605 7.44 -23.31 -7.06
C GLY A 605 7.00 -21.86 -7.10
N ARG A 606 7.93 -20.91 -7.03
CA ARG A 606 7.62 -19.48 -7.17
C ARG A 606 7.11 -19.14 -8.58
N ILE A 607 5.97 -18.46 -8.71
CA ILE A 607 5.47 -17.95 -10.00
C ILE A 607 5.30 -16.42 -9.90
N SER A 608 5.92 -15.67 -10.82
CA SER A 608 5.85 -14.20 -10.81
C SER A 608 4.45 -13.67 -11.11
N ASP A 609 4.07 -12.63 -10.37
CA ASP A 609 2.83 -11.85 -10.53
C ASP A 609 2.72 -11.08 -11.86
N LEU A 610 3.88 -10.70 -12.42
CA LEU A 610 3.99 -10.05 -13.73
C LEU A 610 3.48 -10.93 -14.88
N LEU A 611 3.25 -12.22 -14.65
CA LEU A 611 2.76 -13.16 -15.66
C LEU A 611 1.24 -13.16 -15.85
N SER A 612 0.49 -12.46 -15.00
CA SER A 612 -0.98 -12.47 -14.98
C SER A 612 -1.66 -12.10 -16.31
N ASN A 613 -0.99 -11.33 -17.16
CA ASN A 613 -1.48 -10.93 -18.49
C ASN A 613 -0.56 -11.41 -19.64
N THR A 614 0.25 -12.43 -19.40
CA THR A 614 1.21 -12.95 -20.40
C THR A 614 0.72 -14.25 -21.02
N GLN A 615 1.24 -14.55 -22.20
CA GLN A 615 0.98 -15.81 -22.90
C GLN A 615 1.65 -16.98 -22.17
N VAL A 616 0.88 -17.73 -21.39
CA VAL A 616 1.39 -18.91 -20.67
C VAL A 616 0.41 -20.06 -20.88
N GLN A 617 0.94 -21.27 -21.08
CA GLN A 617 0.15 -22.49 -21.06
C GLN A 617 0.82 -23.55 -20.17
N ALA A 618 0.02 -24.36 -19.48
CA ALA A 618 0.53 -25.43 -18.62
C ALA A 618 -0.32 -26.69 -18.85
N GLY A 619 0.29 -27.82 -19.16
CA GLY A 619 -0.44 -29.00 -19.57
C GLY A 619 0.33 -29.94 -20.49
N TYR A 620 -0.40 -30.64 -21.35
CA TYR A 620 0.18 -31.64 -22.25
C TYR A 620 -0.61 -31.78 -23.55
N SER A 621 0.02 -32.37 -24.57
CA SER A 621 -0.55 -32.70 -25.87
C SER A 621 0.04 -34.02 -26.38
N SER A 622 -0.79 -34.87 -26.98
CA SER A 622 -0.37 -36.11 -27.66
C SER A 622 0.05 -35.88 -29.12
N GLY A 623 -0.13 -34.67 -29.67
CA GLY A 623 0.19 -34.36 -31.06
C GLY A 623 -0.85 -34.84 -32.10
N ASP A 624 -1.91 -35.52 -31.68
CA ASP A 624 -3.01 -35.96 -32.56
C ASP A 624 -4.16 -34.94 -32.66
N SER A 625 -4.00 -33.77 -32.05
CA SER A 625 -5.02 -32.70 -31.95
C SER A 625 -6.32 -33.09 -31.23
N ALA A 626 -6.45 -34.32 -30.74
CA ALA A 626 -7.61 -34.82 -30.00
C ALA A 626 -7.34 -34.93 -28.49
N HIS A 627 -6.11 -35.28 -28.08
CA HIS A 627 -5.76 -35.47 -26.67
C HIS A 627 -4.78 -34.41 -26.18
N TYR A 628 -5.32 -33.32 -25.62
CA TYR A 628 -4.56 -32.28 -24.94
C TYR A 628 -5.31 -31.78 -23.70
N TYR A 629 -4.60 -31.23 -22.73
CA TYR A 629 -5.18 -30.66 -21.52
C TYR A 629 -4.42 -29.40 -21.13
N ASN A 630 -5.13 -28.34 -20.75
CA ASN A 630 -4.55 -27.11 -20.23
C ASN A 630 -5.05 -26.85 -18.81
N ILE A 631 -4.13 -26.88 -17.85
CA ILE A 631 -4.35 -26.65 -16.42
C ILE A 631 -4.94 -25.26 -16.17
N LEU A 632 -4.52 -24.26 -16.94
CA LEU A 632 -4.97 -22.87 -16.80
C LEU A 632 -6.44 -22.65 -17.19
N TRP A 633 -7.13 -23.67 -17.71
CA TRP A 633 -8.59 -23.63 -17.81
C TRP A 633 -9.28 -23.70 -16.44
N SER A 634 -8.57 -24.14 -15.39
CA SER A 634 -9.08 -24.33 -14.03
C SER A 634 -8.46 -23.39 -12.99
N THR A 635 -7.45 -22.60 -13.36
CA THR A 635 -6.74 -21.69 -12.45
C THR A 635 -6.04 -20.55 -13.20
N SER A 636 -5.58 -19.52 -12.51
CA SER A 636 -4.71 -18.48 -13.09
C SER A 636 -3.24 -18.90 -13.08
N VAL A 637 -2.39 -18.21 -13.84
CA VAL A 637 -0.93 -18.45 -13.83
C VAL A 637 -0.36 -18.31 -12.42
N THR A 638 -0.73 -17.23 -11.71
CA THR A 638 -0.29 -16.99 -10.33
C THR A 638 -0.90 -17.99 -9.33
N GLY A 639 -2.04 -18.61 -9.66
CA GLY A 639 -2.69 -19.64 -8.86
C GLY A 639 -2.09 -21.04 -9.01
N LEU A 640 -1.16 -21.25 -9.95
CA LEU A 640 -0.56 -22.57 -10.23
C LEU A 640 0.11 -23.19 -9.01
N THR A 641 0.75 -22.38 -8.18
CA THR A 641 1.46 -22.77 -6.95
C THR A 641 0.56 -23.47 -5.91
N LEU A 642 -0.76 -23.31 -6.06
CA LEU A 642 -1.77 -23.87 -5.16
C LEU A 642 -2.71 -24.84 -5.88
N SER A 643 -2.80 -24.72 -7.20
CA SER A 643 -3.55 -25.64 -8.05
C SER A 643 -3.04 -27.07 -7.90
N LYS A 644 -3.96 -28.04 -7.92
CA LYS A 644 -3.62 -29.45 -7.71
C LYS A 644 -4.71 -30.37 -8.21
N ASN A 645 -4.32 -31.58 -8.62
CA ASN A 645 -5.25 -32.70 -8.82
C ASN A 645 -4.96 -33.89 -7.87
N VAL A 646 -3.94 -33.76 -7.03
CA VAL A 646 -3.60 -34.66 -5.92
C VAL A 646 -3.57 -33.87 -4.62
N ASN A 647 -3.47 -34.54 -3.46
CA ASN A 647 -3.50 -33.87 -2.16
C ASN A 647 -2.17 -33.17 -1.79
N VAL A 648 -1.56 -32.45 -2.75
CA VAL A 648 -0.32 -31.68 -2.61
C VAL A 648 -0.49 -30.39 -3.40
N SER A 649 -0.37 -29.23 -2.74
CA SER A 649 -0.46 -27.92 -3.40
C SER A 649 0.64 -27.72 -4.44
N GLY A 650 0.29 -27.11 -5.57
CA GLY A 650 1.23 -26.86 -6.66
C GLY A 650 1.63 -28.11 -7.42
N ARG A 651 0.97 -29.26 -7.19
CA ARG A 651 1.31 -30.53 -7.83
C ARG A 651 0.17 -31.08 -8.68
N TRP A 652 0.50 -31.37 -9.93
CA TRP A 652 -0.37 -32.07 -10.86
C TRP A 652 0.25 -33.39 -11.28
N VAL A 653 -0.54 -34.46 -11.32
CA VAL A 653 -0.10 -35.82 -11.67
C VAL A 653 -1.02 -36.41 -12.72
N PHE A 654 -0.45 -36.86 -13.84
CA PHE A 654 -1.18 -37.45 -14.95
C PHE A 654 -0.65 -38.85 -15.21
N GLN A 655 -1.54 -39.85 -15.31
CA GLN A 655 -1.17 -41.16 -15.83
C GLN A 655 -1.22 -41.14 -17.36
N THR A 656 -0.12 -41.46 -18.02
CA THR A 656 0.08 -41.21 -19.46
C THR A 656 0.34 -42.47 -20.28
N SER A 657 0.28 -43.67 -19.68
CA SER A 657 0.59 -44.92 -20.37
C SER A 657 -0.50 -45.43 -21.31
N PHE A 658 -1.75 -45.01 -21.13
CA PHE A 658 -2.89 -45.45 -21.95
C PHE A 658 -3.11 -44.51 -23.14
N SER A 659 -3.90 -44.94 -24.13
CA SER A 659 -4.33 -44.09 -25.27
C SER A 659 -5.29 -42.95 -24.87
N CYS A 660 -5.62 -42.79 -23.58
CA CYS A 660 -6.44 -41.74 -22.99
C CYS A 660 -6.02 -41.50 -21.52
N VAL A 661 -6.30 -40.32 -20.94
CA VAL A 661 -5.89 -39.99 -19.56
C VAL A 661 -6.94 -40.42 -18.54
N LYS A 662 -6.50 -41.12 -17.48
CA LYS A 662 -7.29 -41.27 -16.23
C LYS A 662 -6.85 -40.20 -15.24
N ALA A 663 -7.59 -39.10 -15.15
CA ALA A 663 -7.47 -38.15 -14.03
C ALA A 663 -8.45 -38.57 -12.91
N TYR A 664 -7.97 -38.67 -11.67
CA TYR A 664 -8.83 -39.06 -10.54
C TYR A 664 -9.82 -37.93 -10.23
N LYS A 665 -11.08 -38.31 -9.99
CA LYS A 665 -12.27 -37.50 -9.67
C LYS A 665 -11.97 -36.11 -9.07
N VAL A 666 -12.41 -35.06 -9.78
CA VAL A 666 -12.61 -33.73 -9.19
C VAL A 666 -13.71 -33.85 -8.12
N PHE A 667 -13.36 -33.70 -6.84
CA PHE A 667 -14.35 -33.47 -5.81
C PHE A 667 -14.89 -32.04 -5.96
N LEU A 668 -16.00 -31.88 -6.67
CA LEU A 668 -16.81 -30.67 -6.61
C LEU A 668 -17.40 -30.56 -5.20
N ARG A 669 -16.79 -29.77 -4.31
CA ARG A 669 -17.47 -29.27 -3.11
C ARG A 669 -18.42 -28.16 -3.54
N VAL A 670 -19.68 -28.49 -3.77
CA VAL A 670 -20.75 -27.49 -3.90
C VAL A 670 -21.05 -26.95 -2.50
N HIS A 671 -20.66 -25.70 -2.22
CA HIS A 671 -21.17 -24.97 -1.06
C HIS A 671 -22.58 -24.47 -1.39
N VAL A 672 -23.61 -25.17 -0.92
CA VAL A 672 -24.99 -24.68 -0.99
C VAL A 672 -25.20 -23.70 0.16
N THR A 673 -25.04 -22.40 -0.07
CA THR A 673 -25.51 -21.39 0.87
C THR A 673 -27.02 -21.27 0.73
N SER A 674 -27.77 -21.81 1.70
CA SER A 674 -29.23 -21.68 1.75
C SER A 674 -29.63 -20.24 2.06
N LYS A 675 -29.92 -19.44 1.04
CA LYS A 675 -30.91 -18.35 1.18
C LYS A 675 -32.14 -18.72 0.35
N GLY A 676 -33.11 -19.36 1.01
CA GLY A 676 -34.52 -19.27 0.60
C GLY A 676 -35.18 -20.44 -0.15
N LEU A 677 -34.58 -21.63 -0.25
CA LEU A 677 -35.27 -22.81 -0.80
C LEU A 677 -35.22 -23.98 0.21
N GLN A 678 -36.37 -24.31 0.79
CA GLN A 678 -36.53 -25.57 1.53
C GLN A 678 -36.66 -26.71 0.52
N LEU A 679 -35.58 -27.48 0.34
CA LEU A 679 -35.61 -28.75 -0.39
C LEU A 679 -35.40 -29.91 0.58
N ASN A 680 -36.25 -30.93 0.47
CA ASN A 680 -36.25 -32.10 1.33
C ASN A 680 -35.06 -33.02 0.99
N PRO A 681 -34.10 -33.29 1.90
CA PRO A 681 -32.82 -33.95 1.57
C PRO A 681 -32.89 -35.46 1.24
N LYS A 682 -34.08 -36.02 1.02
CA LYS A 682 -34.33 -37.47 0.94
C LYS A 682 -34.80 -37.98 -0.42
N ASP A 683 -34.69 -37.17 -1.49
CA ASP A 683 -35.03 -37.61 -2.83
C ASP A 683 -33.76 -37.87 -3.68
N PRO A 684 -33.33 -39.14 -3.83
CA PRO A 684 -32.16 -39.48 -4.63
C PRO A 684 -32.31 -39.12 -6.11
N GLN A 685 -33.54 -39.13 -6.65
CA GLN A 685 -33.79 -38.79 -8.06
C GLN A 685 -33.61 -37.30 -8.32
N LEU A 686 -33.99 -36.44 -7.37
CA LEU A 686 -33.79 -35.00 -7.50
C LEU A 686 -32.29 -34.64 -7.47
N ILE A 687 -31.52 -35.30 -6.61
CA ILE A 687 -30.06 -35.13 -6.52
C ILE A 687 -29.38 -35.64 -7.80
N GLN A 688 -29.78 -36.81 -8.30
CA GLN A 688 -29.31 -37.38 -9.57
C GLN A 688 -29.59 -36.41 -10.74
N THR A 689 -30.81 -35.88 -10.83
CA THR A 689 -31.22 -34.96 -11.91
C THR A 689 -30.49 -33.62 -11.84
N MET A 690 -30.21 -33.11 -10.62
CA MET A 690 -29.39 -31.91 -10.45
C MET A 690 -27.93 -32.15 -10.84
N ILE A 691 -27.35 -33.31 -10.53
CA ILE A 691 -26.00 -33.69 -10.95
C ILE A 691 -25.94 -33.82 -12.49
N GLU A 692 -26.91 -34.49 -13.11
CA GLU A 692 -27.00 -34.66 -14.57
C GLU A 692 -27.16 -33.31 -15.30
N ASN A 693 -27.95 -32.38 -14.75
CA ASN A 693 -28.09 -31.03 -15.29
C ASN A 693 -26.88 -30.11 -15.04
N LEU A 694 -26.09 -30.34 -13.98
CA LEU A 694 -24.81 -29.66 -13.76
C LEU A 694 -23.72 -30.20 -14.70
N LEU A 695 -23.78 -31.48 -15.05
CA LEU A 695 -22.85 -32.13 -15.98
C LEU A 695 -23.21 -31.85 -17.45
N SER A 696 -24.46 -31.54 -17.79
CA SER A 696 -24.88 -31.28 -19.18
C SER A 696 -24.35 -29.97 -19.78
N GLY A 697 -23.82 -29.06 -18.95
CA GLY A 697 -23.11 -27.85 -19.37
C GLY A 697 -21.58 -27.98 -19.45
N VAL A 698 -21.02 -29.11 -19.02
CA VAL A 698 -19.58 -29.38 -19.06
C VAL A 698 -19.31 -30.30 -20.25
N SER A 699 -18.66 -29.76 -21.30
CA SER A 699 -18.06 -30.61 -22.32
C SER A 699 -16.88 -31.36 -21.68
N LEU A 700 -17.15 -32.55 -21.15
CA LEU A 700 -16.12 -33.54 -20.87
C LEU A 700 -15.60 -34.00 -22.23
N GLY A 701 -14.46 -33.46 -22.65
CA GLY A 701 -13.67 -34.08 -23.70
C GLY A 701 -13.29 -35.50 -23.25
N ASP A 702 -14.00 -36.48 -23.82
CA ASP A 702 -13.76 -37.92 -23.82
C ASP A 702 -12.85 -38.47 -22.70
N THR A 703 -13.42 -38.58 -21.50
CA THR A 703 -12.91 -39.52 -20.49
C THR A 703 -13.27 -40.95 -20.91
N CYS A 704 -12.28 -41.82 -21.07
CA CYS A 704 -12.50 -43.26 -21.25
C CYS A 704 -13.46 -43.79 -20.19
N SER A 705 -14.58 -44.37 -20.63
CA SER A 705 -15.58 -44.98 -19.78
C SER A 705 -14.96 -46.12 -18.93
N SER A 706 -14.82 -45.88 -17.63
CA SER A 706 -15.02 -46.89 -16.57
C SER A 706 -15.10 -46.19 -15.20
#